data_AF-A0A4U5UP83-F1
#
_entry.id   AF-A0A4U5UP83-F1
#
_cell.length_a   1.000
_cell.length_b   1.000
_cell.length_c   1.000
_cell.angle_alpha   90.00
_cell.angle_beta   90.00
_cell.angle_gamma   90.00
#
_symmetry.space_group_name_H-M   'P 1'
#
loop_
_entity.id
_entity.type
_entity.pdbx_description
1 polymer ?
#
loop_
_entity_poly.entity_id
_entity_poly.type
_entity_poly.pdbx_seq_one_letter_code
_entity_poly.pdbx_strand_id
1 'polypeptide(L)'
;MSKYFLHSKGEGDKYKFFMKATQLDQMREDFIYIKTTKHVTEDKVEQHSECLKDLKRKYLEKEDRYKSLESLDEMHTKLEELQKQMAWVLVAEVEKESDPIKEKLQSDRRATEKYNEKVDEWKNKVEEAEKKQRQTQEQLDGITQQLSELQSKCAELKAEVQRQNNTLKQSEVTVHRCKANLRDLEKDKVQLSSRINDLKLSISQTTGVESQARTERMGQIQTELENLTHQISTLGQQIDQYQHACTRAKEEQGKMRREQEMLQRSTEANRRNLQTMESSRSNRLRRFGEHMPTLLNAIQEAHKRGQFKHRPRGPLGYLISLKDPELALAVEVCLKGQLQAFTCDNHEDERVLQGLMSRVFPPGRRPAIITSHFLSHVHDTRKRAVNHPEYPSVLQALEIEDPVVANCLIDQRGIESILLIKNRTEARRVMQGRNPPQNCTQAFSKEGDQIFINRSYTAEQTRANYLSGDVEEEIRHLQREMENQQAQANRFQQQTRKLNEDIKQNEGLLRRTHIEQKTTKDKATKLQLELTDLKNVEEPQSEDLSPLEEDLQEIVTKISSKRAEFDEARAQMAVHKASYEKAEQEYKQHKEQINTIAEEADSKKEELSKTDQEVMKCKHHKKHYDDKRSAHLNNIQTLEANLESKEQELKASIAKATTICPERLEVRRTARSLDSEINRLKVKITTQQEQQGDREEVVRQYQEALENYKNMAQQMKNLNSFIKSLDSVMNQRLQVYAELRRFLSARCKYYFDSMLAQRGYTGSMTFNHKSETLSISVQPGQGNKADLSDMRSLSGGERSFSTVCFVLSLWAITEAPFRCLDEFDVYMDMVNRRISMDMMLKVAAGQRYRQFIFLTPQSMSSLPVSKIIRILRLKDPDRGQNNTQRSQNEGQ
;
A
#
# COMPACT_ATOMS: atom_id res chain seq x y z
N MET A 1 -21.35 20.18 -57.84
CA MET A 1 -20.85 21.15 -56.83
C MET A 1 -19.94 22.27 -57.40
N SER A 2 -19.42 22.16 -58.63
CA SER A 2 -18.57 23.19 -59.27
C SER A 2 -19.32 24.44 -59.74
N LYS A 3 -20.61 24.28 -60.04
CA LYS A 3 -21.53 25.26 -60.67
C LYS A 3 -21.63 26.65 -60.02
N TYR A 4 -21.36 26.75 -58.72
CA TYR A 4 -21.51 28.00 -57.95
C TYR A 4 -20.32 28.29 -57.02
N PHE A 5 -19.20 27.58 -57.13
CA PHE A 5 -18.18 27.62 -56.09
C PHE A 5 -17.66 29.03 -55.75
N LEU A 6 -17.42 29.88 -56.76
CA LEU A 6 -16.99 31.27 -56.54
C LEU A 6 -18.14 32.24 -56.18
N HIS A 7 -19.40 31.83 -56.38
CA HIS A 7 -20.59 32.68 -56.30
C HIS A 7 -21.48 32.40 -55.06
N SER A 8 -21.68 31.13 -54.68
CA SER A 8 -22.54 30.71 -53.57
C SER A 8 -21.82 30.59 -52.23
N LYS A 9 -20.48 30.52 -52.25
CA LYS A 9 -19.66 30.35 -51.04
C LYS A 9 -19.18 31.70 -50.54
N GLY A 10 -19.35 31.96 -49.24
CA GLY A 10 -18.85 33.18 -48.61
C GLY A 10 -17.33 33.27 -48.65
N GLU A 11 -16.76 34.44 -48.37
CA GLU A 11 -15.30 34.62 -48.36
C GLU A 11 -14.59 33.65 -47.39
N GLY A 12 -15.23 33.32 -46.27
CA GLY A 12 -14.72 32.32 -45.32
C GLY A 12 -14.71 30.89 -45.87
N ASP A 13 -15.74 30.51 -46.64
CA ASP A 13 -15.79 29.19 -47.27
C ASP A 13 -14.72 29.03 -48.37
N LYS A 14 -14.45 30.10 -49.12
CA LYS A 14 -13.37 30.15 -50.12
C LYS A 14 -12.01 29.94 -49.43
N TYR A 15 -11.80 30.59 -48.28
CA TYR A 15 -10.59 30.41 -47.47
C TYR A 15 -10.49 28.99 -46.92
N LYS A 16 -11.57 28.44 -46.35
CA LYS A 16 -11.61 27.06 -45.85
C LYS A 16 -11.30 26.05 -46.94
N PHE A 17 -11.81 26.27 -48.16
CA PHE A 17 -11.49 25.42 -49.30
C PHE A 17 -9.99 25.49 -49.67
N PHE A 18 -9.40 26.69 -49.68
CA PHE A 18 -7.95 26.85 -49.86
C PHE A 18 -7.16 26.08 -48.79
N MET A 19 -7.52 26.23 -47.50
CA MET A 19 -6.85 25.55 -46.39
C MET A 19 -6.95 24.02 -46.51
N LYS A 20 -8.11 23.49 -46.92
CA LYS A 20 -8.29 22.06 -47.15
C LYS A 20 -7.54 21.55 -48.37
N ALA A 21 -7.62 22.27 -49.49
CA ALA A 21 -6.96 21.88 -50.74
C ALA A 21 -5.43 21.82 -50.58
N THR A 22 -4.87 22.71 -49.75
CA THR A 22 -3.44 22.77 -49.45
C THR A 22 -3.02 21.90 -48.25
N GLN A 23 -3.94 21.17 -47.62
CA GLN A 23 -3.74 20.39 -46.39
C GLN A 23 -3.26 21.20 -45.17
N LEU A 24 -3.23 22.53 -45.25
CA LEU A 24 -2.91 23.40 -44.12
C LEU A 24 -3.94 23.26 -43.00
N ASP A 25 -5.20 22.94 -43.33
CA ASP A 25 -6.25 22.66 -42.34
C ASP A 25 -5.90 21.44 -41.46
N GLN A 26 -5.44 20.34 -42.10
CA GLN A 26 -5.01 19.13 -41.39
C GLN A 26 -3.80 19.41 -40.49
N MET A 27 -2.78 20.12 -41.02
CA MET A 27 -1.61 20.49 -40.22
C MET A 27 -1.99 21.31 -38.98
N ARG A 28 -2.97 22.22 -39.12
CA ARG A 28 -3.49 23.01 -38.00
C ARG A 28 -4.17 22.12 -36.96
N GLU A 29 -5.02 21.19 -37.38
CA GLU A 29 -5.67 20.24 -36.47
C GLU A 29 -4.65 19.37 -35.73
N ASP A 30 -3.62 18.87 -36.42
CA ASP A 30 -2.54 18.09 -35.83
C ASP A 30 -1.77 18.91 -34.78
N PHE A 31 -1.50 20.19 -35.04
CA PHE A 31 -0.84 21.07 -34.06
C PHE A 31 -1.71 21.34 -32.84
N ILE A 32 -3.02 21.53 -33.02
CA ILE A 32 -3.95 21.68 -31.90
C ILE A 32 -3.96 20.40 -31.06
N TYR A 33 -4.04 19.24 -31.70
CA TYR A 33 -3.99 17.95 -31.03
C TYR A 33 -2.70 17.79 -30.21
N ILE A 34 -1.53 18.02 -30.82
CA ILE A 34 -0.23 17.93 -30.14
C ILE A 34 -0.16 18.91 -28.97
N LYS A 35 -0.66 20.14 -29.12
CA LYS A 35 -0.66 21.14 -28.04
C LYS A 35 -1.54 20.71 -26.86
N THR A 36 -2.73 20.16 -27.14
CA THR A 36 -3.62 19.62 -26.10
C THR A 36 -2.98 18.44 -25.39
N THR A 37 -2.39 17.50 -26.13
CA THR A 37 -1.68 16.35 -25.54
C THR A 37 -0.48 16.79 -24.71
N LYS A 38 0.27 17.81 -25.16
CA LYS A 38 1.37 18.41 -24.40
C LYS A 38 0.87 18.93 -23.05
N HIS A 39 -0.20 19.71 -23.04
CA HIS A 39 -0.76 20.29 -21.81
C HIS A 39 -1.20 19.20 -20.82
N VAL A 40 -1.95 18.19 -21.28
CA VAL A 40 -2.33 17.04 -20.45
C VAL A 40 -1.11 16.29 -19.90
N THR A 41 -0.02 16.24 -20.64
CA THR A 41 1.23 15.62 -20.20
C THR A 41 1.95 16.48 -19.16
N GLU A 42 1.97 17.81 -19.34
CA GLU A 42 2.50 18.77 -18.37
C GLU A 42 1.74 18.67 -17.03
N ASP A 43 0.41 18.60 -17.06
CA ASP A 43 -0.42 18.45 -15.86
C ASP A 43 -0.10 17.13 -15.12
N LYS A 44 0.07 16.02 -15.86
CA LYS A 44 0.48 14.74 -15.28
C LYS A 44 1.87 14.80 -14.67
N VAL A 45 2.80 15.50 -15.31
CA VAL A 45 4.15 15.70 -14.77
C VAL A 45 4.08 16.52 -13.48
N GLU A 46 3.24 17.54 -13.41
CA GLU A 46 3.05 18.33 -12.18
C GLU A 46 2.49 17.47 -11.04
N GLN A 47 1.44 16.68 -11.29
CA GLN A 47 0.87 15.73 -10.32
C GLN A 47 1.89 14.69 -9.84
N HIS A 48 2.65 14.11 -10.77
CA HIS A 48 3.71 13.17 -10.41
C HIS A 48 4.83 13.86 -9.62
N SER A 49 5.01 15.19 -9.73
CA SER A 49 6.08 15.91 -9.05
C SER A 49 5.79 16.01 -7.55
N GLU A 50 4.51 16.14 -7.20
CA GLU A 50 4.03 16.05 -5.81
C GLU A 50 4.25 14.65 -5.26
N CYS A 51 3.88 13.61 -6.03
CA CYS A 51 4.15 12.23 -5.67
C CYS A 51 5.66 11.96 -5.46
N LEU A 52 6.52 12.58 -6.27
CA LEU A 52 7.97 12.47 -6.12
C LEU A 52 8.47 13.14 -4.83
N LYS A 53 7.88 14.27 -4.41
CA LYS A 53 8.18 14.88 -3.10
C LYS A 53 7.79 13.95 -1.96
N ASP A 54 6.63 13.31 -2.05
CA ASP A 54 6.19 12.33 -1.05
C ASP A 54 7.09 11.08 -1.02
N LEU A 55 7.49 10.55 -2.19
CA LEU A 55 8.44 9.46 -2.28
C LEU A 55 9.80 9.85 -1.70
N LYS A 56 10.27 11.08 -1.95
CA LYS A 56 11.50 11.61 -1.35
C LYS A 56 11.41 11.68 0.16
N ARG A 57 10.28 12.16 0.70
CA ARG A 57 10.03 12.20 2.15
C ARG A 57 10.07 10.79 2.74
N LYS A 58 9.35 9.84 2.15
CA LYS A 58 9.34 8.43 2.58
C LYS A 58 10.74 7.82 2.51
N TYR A 59 11.49 8.08 1.44
CA TYR A 59 12.87 7.65 1.29
C TYR A 59 13.75 8.18 2.44
N LEU A 60 13.68 9.49 2.74
CA LEU A 60 14.45 10.10 3.84
C LEU A 60 14.05 9.53 5.20
N GLU A 61 12.76 9.34 5.46
CA GLU A 61 12.27 8.70 6.69
C GLU A 61 12.81 7.27 6.86
N LYS A 62 12.88 6.49 5.77
CA LYS A 62 13.47 5.15 5.78
C LYS A 62 14.99 5.17 5.89
N GLU A 63 15.65 6.16 5.30
CA GLU A 63 17.10 6.39 5.43
C GLU A 63 17.48 6.69 6.89
N ASP A 64 16.73 7.57 7.56
CA ASP A 64 16.96 7.89 8.97
C ASP A 64 16.74 6.67 9.88
N ARG A 65 15.69 5.88 9.61
CA ARG A 65 15.47 4.59 10.30
C ARG A 65 16.64 3.62 10.08
N TYR A 66 17.13 3.50 8.85
CA TYR A 66 18.29 2.67 8.54
C TYR A 66 19.54 3.14 9.30
N LYS A 67 19.85 4.43 9.30
CA LYS A 67 20.99 4.98 10.06
C LYS A 67 20.86 4.75 11.57
N SER A 68 19.64 4.78 12.10
CA SER A 68 19.43 4.50 13.51
C SER A 68 19.70 3.04 13.91
N LEU A 69 19.73 2.08 12.96
CA LEU A 69 20.19 0.71 13.24
C LEU A 69 21.68 0.65 13.55
N GLU A 70 22.50 1.49 12.91
CA GLU A 70 23.94 1.55 13.17
C GLU A 70 24.22 2.01 14.62
N SER A 71 23.42 2.97 15.12
CA SER A 71 23.47 3.37 16.52
C SER A 71 23.06 2.26 17.49
N LEU A 72 22.16 1.35 17.09
CA LEU A 72 21.77 0.19 17.89
C LEU A 72 22.91 -0.82 18.00
N ASP A 73 23.67 -1.05 16.92
CA ASP A 73 24.84 -1.95 16.94
C ASP A 73 25.93 -1.42 17.90
N GLU A 74 26.15 -0.10 17.93
CA GLU A 74 27.05 0.55 18.92
C GLU A 74 26.57 0.33 20.36
N MET A 75 25.26 0.41 20.62
CA MET A 75 24.69 0.18 21.95
C MET A 75 24.78 -1.30 22.38
N HIS A 76 24.61 -2.26 21.47
CA HIS A 76 24.82 -3.69 21.77
C HIS A 76 26.28 -3.97 22.12
N THR A 77 27.22 -3.42 21.36
CA THR A 77 28.65 -3.57 21.63
C THR A 77 29.02 -3.04 23.02
N LYS A 78 28.46 -1.88 23.39
CA LYS A 78 28.66 -1.27 24.72
C LYS A 78 27.99 -2.07 25.84
N LEU A 79 26.84 -2.70 25.58
CA LEU A 79 26.17 -3.59 26.51
C LEU A 79 27.04 -4.82 26.82
N GLU A 80 27.61 -5.46 25.81
CA GLU A 80 28.50 -6.60 25.98
C GLU A 80 29.73 -6.24 26.83
N GLU A 81 30.32 -5.07 26.60
CA GLU A 81 31.47 -4.60 27.35
C GLU A 81 31.13 -4.36 28.84
N LEU A 82 29.97 -3.75 29.13
CA LEU A 82 29.49 -3.58 30.50
C LEU A 82 29.15 -4.91 31.18
N GLN A 83 28.61 -5.90 30.45
CA GLN A 83 28.35 -7.25 30.98
C GLN A 83 29.64 -7.99 31.35
N LYS A 84 30.70 -7.85 30.54
CA LYS A 84 32.04 -8.38 30.85
C LYS A 84 32.60 -7.76 32.13
N GLN A 85 32.44 -6.44 32.31
CA GLN A 85 32.85 -5.75 33.53
C GLN A 85 32.04 -6.19 34.76
N MET A 86 30.72 -6.34 34.62
CA MET A 86 29.82 -6.81 35.69
C MET A 86 30.22 -8.18 36.23
N ALA A 87 30.54 -9.12 35.33
CA ALA A 87 30.89 -10.49 35.69
C ALA A 87 32.08 -10.54 36.68
N TRP A 88 33.09 -9.68 36.49
CA TRP A 88 34.26 -9.63 37.36
C TRP A 88 34.10 -8.75 38.61
N VAL A 89 33.22 -7.74 38.59
CA VAL A 89 32.90 -6.95 39.79
C VAL A 89 32.17 -7.79 40.84
N LEU A 90 31.23 -8.65 40.42
CA LEU A 90 30.52 -9.55 41.34
C LEU A 90 31.47 -10.54 42.02
N VAL A 91 32.50 -11.02 41.30
CA VAL A 91 33.57 -11.84 41.89
C VAL A 91 34.36 -11.04 42.93
N ALA A 92 34.75 -9.81 42.60
CA ALA A 92 35.50 -8.94 43.52
C ALA A 92 34.71 -8.56 44.78
N GLU A 93 33.38 -8.37 44.68
CA GLU A 93 32.52 -8.11 45.85
C GLU A 93 32.42 -9.34 46.76
N VAL A 94 32.26 -10.55 46.20
CA VAL A 94 32.24 -11.81 46.98
C VAL A 94 33.60 -12.10 47.63
N GLU A 95 34.72 -11.81 46.96
CA GLU A 95 36.07 -11.91 47.55
C GLU A 95 36.18 -10.98 48.77
N LYS A 96 35.73 -9.73 48.65
CA LYS A 96 35.80 -8.70 49.70
C LYS A 96 34.88 -8.99 50.90
N GLU A 97 33.76 -9.68 50.70
CA GLU A 97 32.89 -10.16 51.79
C GLU A 97 33.53 -11.29 52.60
N SER A 98 34.47 -12.05 52.03
CA SER A 98 35.13 -13.17 52.71
C SER A 98 36.22 -12.76 53.70
N ASP A 99 36.87 -11.61 53.45
CA ASP A 99 37.96 -11.08 54.28
C ASP A 99 37.56 -10.81 55.75
N PRO A 100 36.47 -10.08 56.06
CA PRO A 100 36.09 -9.82 57.46
C PRO A 100 35.67 -11.09 58.21
N ILE A 101 35.16 -12.11 57.52
CA ILE A 101 34.81 -13.40 58.12
C ILE A 101 36.09 -14.15 58.53
N LYS A 102 37.12 -14.14 57.68
CA LYS A 102 38.45 -14.73 57.97
C LYS A 102 39.14 -14.06 59.16
N GLU A 103 39.15 -12.72 59.18
CA GLU A 103 39.73 -11.95 60.28
C GLU A 103 39.00 -12.21 61.62
N LYS A 104 37.66 -12.24 61.59
CA LYS A 104 36.86 -12.49 62.79
C LYS A 104 37.01 -13.92 63.32
N LEU A 105 37.08 -14.92 62.43
CA LEU A 105 37.34 -16.31 62.80
C LEU A 105 38.71 -16.47 63.48
N GLN A 106 39.74 -15.79 62.95
CA GLN A 106 41.08 -15.82 63.53
C GLN A 106 41.13 -15.16 64.91
N SER A 107 40.40 -14.06 65.11
CA SER A 107 40.25 -13.39 66.40
C SER A 107 39.54 -14.28 67.42
N ASP A 108 38.42 -14.90 67.04
CA ASP A 108 37.62 -15.74 67.94
C ASP A 108 38.37 -17.01 68.34
N ARG A 109 39.14 -17.63 67.42
CA ARG A 109 40.01 -18.77 67.75
C ARG A 109 41.07 -18.45 68.80
N ARG A 110 41.65 -17.24 68.77
CA ARG A 110 42.60 -16.78 69.82
C ARG A 110 41.92 -16.49 71.15
N ALA A 111 40.64 -16.11 71.15
CA ALA A 111 39.88 -15.87 72.38
C ALA A 111 39.50 -17.18 73.12
N THR A 112 39.48 -18.32 72.42
CA THR A 112 39.13 -19.64 73.00
C THR A 112 40.07 -20.05 74.15
N GLU A 113 41.36 -19.71 74.07
CA GLU A 113 42.35 -20.01 75.12
C GLU A 113 41.99 -19.33 76.44
N LYS A 114 41.55 -18.06 76.39
CA LYS A 114 41.15 -17.29 77.57
C LYS A 114 39.89 -17.84 78.25
N TYR A 115 38.95 -18.38 77.48
CA TYR A 115 37.75 -19.00 78.04
C TYR A 115 38.07 -20.35 78.71
N ASN A 116 39.01 -21.13 78.16
CA ASN A 116 39.46 -22.38 78.79
C ASN A 116 40.16 -22.13 80.13
N GLU A 117 41.08 -21.17 80.19
CA GLU A 117 41.78 -20.79 81.43
C GLU A 117 40.80 -20.38 82.55
N LYS A 118 39.74 -19.62 82.20
CA LYS A 118 38.73 -19.20 83.17
C LYS A 118 37.84 -20.33 83.68
N VAL A 119 37.50 -21.30 82.83
CA VAL A 119 36.71 -22.47 83.25
C VAL A 119 37.50 -23.35 84.21
N ASP A 120 38.80 -23.55 83.96
CA ASP A 120 39.66 -24.34 84.84
C ASP A 120 39.91 -23.66 86.20
N GLU A 121 40.05 -22.33 86.22
CA GLU A 121 40.17 -21.54 87.46
C GLU A 121 38.98 -21.75 88.40
N TRP A 122 37.75 -21.69 87.86
CA TRP A 122 36.53 -21.87 88.66
C TRP A 122 36.23 -23.32 88.99
N LYS A 123 36.69 -24.28 88.18
CA LYS A 123 36.59 -25.71 88.49
C LYS A 123 37.35 -26.05 89.78
N ASN A 124 38.56 -25.54 89.94
CA ASN A 124 39.37 -25.76 91.15
C ASN A 124 38.75 -25.11 92.40
N LYS A 125 38.19 -23.90 92.27
CA LYS A 125 37.50 -23.20 93.37
C LYS A 125 36.24 -23.91 93.87
N VAL A 126 35.52 -24.62 92.98
CA VAL A 126 34.35 -25.42 93.35
C VAL A 126 34.74 -26.64 94.18
N GLU A 127 35.81 -27.35 93.80
CA GLU A 127 36.29 -28.54 94.54
C GLU A 127 36.73 -28.18 95.97
N GLU A 128 37.33 -27.01 96.15
CA GLU A 128 37.75 -26.51 97.47
C GLU A 128 36.56 -26.16 98.39
N ALA A 129 35.51 -25.55 97.83
CA ALA A 129 34.31 -25.17 98.57
C ALA A 129 33.46 -26.39 98.98
N GLU A 130 33.32 -27.40 98.11
CA GLU A 130 32.59 -28.64 98.40
C GLU A 130 33.24 -29.49 99.50
N LYS A 131 34.57 -29.38 99.67
CA LYS A 131 35.29 -30.09 100.73
C LYS A 131 34.97 -29.52 102.13
N LYS A 132 34.79 -28.20 102.23
CA LYS A 132 34.41 -27.52 103.49
C LYS A 132 32.95 -27.79 103.86
N GLN A 133 32.04 -27.81 102.88
CA GLN A 133 30.61 -28.13 103.07
C GLN A 133 30.40 -29.52 103.69
N ARG A 134 31.19 -30.52 103.25
CA ARG A 134 31.08 -31.90 103.73
C ARG A 134 31.42 -32.05 105.22
N GLN A 135 32.37 -31.27 105.73
CA GLN A 135 32.75 -31.30 107.15
C GLN A 135 31.68 -30.69 108.09
N THR A 136 30.94 -29.68 107.62
CA THR A 136 29.89 -29.02 108.41
C THR A 136 28.60 -29.84 108.44
N GLN A 137 28.32 -30.62 107.40
CA GLN A 137 27.13 -31.49 107.30
C GLN A 137 27.17 -32.66 108.30
N GLU A 138 28.33 -33.29 108.53
CA GLU A 138 28.48 -34.41 109.47
C GLU A 138 28.21 -34.02 110.94
N GLN A 139 28.37 -32.74 111.29
CA GLN A 139 28.08 -32.23 112.64
C GLN A 139 26.57 -31.97 112.89
N LEU A 140 25.77 -31.84 111.83
CA LEU A 140 24.35 -31.48 111.90
C LEU A 140 23.42 -32.70 111.99
N ASP A 141 23.85 -33.83 111.42
CA ASP A 141 23.07 -35.07 111.40
C ASP A 141 22.96 -35.71 112.81
N GLY A 142 23.87 -35.40 113.74
CA GLY A 142 23.83 -35.88 115.13
C GLY A 142 22.81 -35.19 116.05
N ILE A 143 22.41 -33.95 115.75
CA ILE A 143 21.46 -33.15 116.58
C ILE A 143 20.01 -33.37 116.12
N THR A 144 19.82 -33.70 114.84
CA THR A 144 18.49 -33.83 114.20
C THR A 144 17.71 -35.09 114.65
N GLN A 145 18.38 -36.07 115.29
CA GLN A 145 17.79 -37.33 115.72
C GLN A 145 17.04 -37.26 117.07
N GLN A 146 17.22 -36.20 117.87
CA GLN A 146 16.51 -36.00 119.14
C GLN A 146 15.21 -35.16 119.03
N LEU A 147 14.95 -34.51 117.89
CA LEU A 147 13.81 -33.60 117.70
C LEU A 147 12.55 -34.29 117.12
N SER A 148 12.68 -35.51 116.57
CA SER A 148 11.59 -36.18 115.85
C SER A 148 10.49 -36.80 116.73
N GLU A 149 10.70 -36.95 118.05
CA GLU A 149 9.71 -37.57 118.95
C GLU A 149 8.64 -36.60 119.51
N LEU A 150 8.85 -35.28 119.43
CA LEU A 150 7.94 -34.27 120.02
C LEU A 150 6.93 -33.63 119.02
N GLN A 151 7.07 -33.88 117.71
CA GLN A 151 6.19 -33.30 116.67
C GLN A 151 4.86 -34.04 116.44
N SER A 152 4.70 -35.25 116.99
CA SER A 152 3.51 -36.10 116.75
C SER A 152 2.24 -35.63 117.47
N LYS A 153 2.31 -34.77 118.50
CA LYS A 153 1.12 -34.34 119.29
C LYS A 153 0.46 -33.05 118.80
N CYS A 154 1.02 -32.34 117.83
CA CYS A 154 0.51 -31.04 117.38
C CYS A 154 -0.42 -31.11 116.14
N ALA A 155 -0.58 -32.30 115.54
CA ALA A 155 -1.33 -32.49 114.30
C ALA A 155 -2.86 -32.70 114.49
N GLU A 156 -3.31 -33.20 115.64
CA GLU A 156 -4.73 -33.52 115.88
C GLU A 156 -5.61 -32.26 116.10
N LEU A 157 -5.05 -31.18 116.65
CA LEU A 157 -5.81 -29.95 116.95
C LEU A 157 -6.09 -29.05 115.73
N LYS A 158 -5.45 -29.30 114.56
CA LYS A 158 -5.63 -28.51 113.33
C LYS A 158 -6.85 -28.93 112.50
N ALA A 159 -7.38 -30.13 112.71
CA ALA A 159 -8.47 -30.70 111.91
C ALA A 159 -9.86 -30.10 112.24
N GLU A 160 -10.07 -29.61 113.46
CA GLU A 160 -11.38 -29.10 113.92
C GLU A 160 -11.69 -27.67 113.41
N VAL A 161 -10.68 -26.83 113.21
CA VAL A 161 -10.84 -25.44 112.71
C VAL A 161 -11.33 -25.39 111.25
N GLN A 162 -11.02 -26.42 110.45
CA GLN A 162 -11.34 -26.44 109.02
C GLN A 162 -12.80 -26.82 108.72
N ARG A 163 -13.52 -27.43 109.68
CA ARG A 163 -14.90 -27.92 109.48
C ARG A 163 -15.96 -26.80 109.56
N GLN A 164 -15.72 -25.76 110.34
CA GLN A 164 -16.67 -24.65 110.55
C GLN A 164 -16.67 -23.61 109.40
N ASN A 165 -15.59 -23.51 108.61
CA ASN A 165 -15.44 -22.52 107.53
C ASN A 165 -16.27 -22.84 106.26
N ASN A 166 -16.58 -24.11 106.00
CA ASN A 166 -17.28 -24.51 104.77
C ASN A 166 -18.79 -24.19 104.78
N THR A 167 -19.41 -24.04 105.96
CA THR A 167 -20.85 -23.76 106.10
C THR A 167 -21.20 -22.29 105.84
N LEU A 168 -20.24 -21.36 105.97
CA LEU A 168 -20.44 -19.91 105.76
C LEU A 168 -20.54 -19.53 104.27
N LYS A 169 -19.89 -20.28 103.37
CA LYS A 169 -19.82 -19.95 101.92
C LYS A 169 -21.05 -20.34 101.10
N GLN A 170 -21.94 -21.19 101.62
CA GLN A 170 -23.11 -21.68 100.87
C GLN A 170 -24.33 -20.73 100.89
N SER A 171 -24.38 -19.74 101.78
CA SER A 171 -25.52 -18.83 101.93
C SER A 171 -25.42 -17.51 101.12
N GLU A 172 -24.27 -17.18 100.51
CA GLU A 172 -24.05 -15.93 99.75
C GLU A 172 -24.54 -15.94 98.28
N VAL A 173 -24.76 -17.12 97.68
CA VAL A 173 -24.99 -17.25 96.23
C VAL A 173 -26.44 -16.92 95.79
N THR A 174 -27.42 -17.02 96.69
CA THR A 174 -28.86 -16.95 96.34
C THR A 174 -29.39 -15.52 96.17
N VAL A 175 -28.74 -14.51 96.77
CA VAL A 175 -29.20 -13.09 96.76
C VAL A 175 -28.82 -12.35 95.47
N HIS A 176 -27.77 -12.77 94.76
CA HIS A 176 -27.29 -12.08 93.57
C HIS A 176 -28.11 -12.33 92.29
N ARG A 177 -28.95 -13.38 92.24
CA ARG A 177 -29.67 -13.80 91.03
C ARG A 177 -30.93 -12.97 90.70
N CYS A 178 -31.59 -12.35 91.68
CA CYS A 178 -32.88 -11.67 91.48
C CYS A 178 -32.80 -10.18 91.06
N LYS A 179 -31.61 -9.58 91.01
CA LYS A 179 -31.43 -8.12 90.76
C LYS A 179 -31.26 -7.72 89.29
N ALA A 180 -31.11 -8.69 88.37
CA ALA A 180 -30.79 -8.42 86.96
C ALA A 180 -32.03 -8.30 86.02
N ASN A 181 -33.17 -8.92 86.32
CA ASN A 181 -34.31 -9.04 85.39
C ASN A 181 -35.29 -7.83 85.34
N LEU A 182 -35.01 -6.72 86.02
CA LEU A 182 -35.95 -5.58 86.19
C LEU A 182 -35.54 -4.28 85.48
N ARG A 183 -34.40 -4.23 84.77
CA ARG A 183 -33.88 -2.97 84.16
C ARG A 183 -34.10 -2.82 82.65
N ASP A 184 -34.37 -3.88 81.91
CA ASP A 184 -34.35 -3.84 80.44
C ASP A 184 -35.72 -3.55 79.77
N LEU A 185 -36.84 -3.53 80.53
CA LEU A 185 -38.19 -3.35 79.98
C LEU A 185 -38.74 -1.91 80.00
N GLU A 186 -37.97 -0.92 80.47
CA GLU A 186 -38.45 0.45 80.72
C GLU A 186 -37.90 1.50 79.72
N LYS A 187 -37.07 1.10 78.75
CA LYS A 187 -36.34 2.01 77.85
C LYS A 187 -36.97 2.21 76.46
N ASP A 188 -37.78 1.27 75.96
CA ASP A 188 -38.31 1.31 74.58
C ASP A 188 -39.60 2.13 74.40
N LYS A 189 -40.20 2.63 75.48
CA LYS A 189 -41.49 3.35 75.47
C LYS A 189 -41.39 4.84 75.10
N VAL A 190 -40.19 5.44 75.13
CA VAL A 190 -40.05 6.92 75.18
C VAL A 190 -39.61 7.55 73.85
N GLN A 191 -39.08 6.79 72.87
CA GLN A 191 -38.51 7.40 71.65
C GLN A 191 -39.44 7.47 70.42
N LEU A 192 -40.55 6.72 70.37
CA LEU A 192 -41.44 6.67 69.20
C LEU A 192 -42.58 7.70 69.20
N SER A 193 -42.88 8.33 70.34
CA SER A 193 -43.95 9.31 70.51
C SER A 193 -43.58 10.75 70.12
N SER A 194 -42.30 11.02 69.83
CA SER A 194 -41.80 12.39 69.57
C SER A 194 -41.68 12.75 68.08
N ARG A 195 -41.63 11.78 67.14
CA ARG A 195 -41.39 12.06 65.71
C ARG A 195 -42.65 12.23 64.87
N ILE A 196 -43.81 11.85 65.41
CA ILE A 196 -45.10 11.81 64.71
C ILE A 196 -45.90 13.12 64.82
N ASN A 197 -45.56 14.00 65.78
CA ASN A 197 -46.29 15.25 66.01
C ASN A 197 -45.76 16.47 65.21
N ASP A 198 -44.54 16.42 64.66
CA ASP A 198 -43.94 17.62 64.06
C ASP A 198 -44.07 17.72 62.53
N LEU A 199 -44.53 16.68 61.84
CA LEU A 199 -44.67 16.67 60.37
C LEU A 199 -46.12 16.62 59.89
N LYS A 200 -47.06 17.03 60.77
CA LYS A 200 -48.49 17.15 60.48
C LYS A 200 -49.00 18.60 60.35
N LEU A 201 -48.13 19.62 60.36
CA LEU A 201 -48.59 21.02 60.46
C LEU A 201 -48.09 22.02 59.40
N SER A 202 -47.68 21.58 58.22
CA SER A 202 -47.45 22.48 57.06
C SER A 202 -47.63 21.65 55.79
N ILE A 203 -48.79 21.57 55.13
CA ILE A 203 -49.56 22.65 54.49
C ILE A 203 -48.66 23.69 53.83
N SER A 204 -48.04 23.30 52.73
CA SER A 204 -48.05 24.06 51.46
C SER A 204 -47.12 23.34 50.47
N GLN A 205 -47.55 23.29 49.21
CA GLN A 205 -46.76 22.83 48.05
C GLN A 205 -46.75 21.33 47.74
N THR A 206 -47.92 20.79 47.39
CA THR A 206 -48.03 19.83 46.28
C THR A 206 -48.59 20.54 45.05
N THR A 207 -47.88 21.60 44.64
CA THR A 207 -48.02 22.33 43.37
C THR A 207 -46.65 22.37 42.66
N GLY A 208 -45.96 21.22 42.67
CA GLY A 208 -44.60 21.10 42.12
C GLY A 208 -44.28 19.71 41.56
N VAL A 209 -44.78 18.63 42.17
CA VAL A 209 -44.35 17.26 41.82
C VAL A 209 -44.79 16.81 40.42
N GLU A 210 -45.99 17.15 39.96
CA GLU A 210 -46.43 16.81 38.59
C GLU A 210 -45.94 17.79 37.50
N SER A 211 -45.73 19.07 37.84
CA SER A 211 -45.12 20.04 36.91
C SER A 211 -43.62 19.75 36.68
N GLN A 212 -42.90 19.36 37.73
CA GLN A 212 -41.52 18.84 37.62
C GLN A 212 -41.47 17.51 36.89
N ALA A 213 -42.36 16.55 37.16
CA ALA A 213 -42.39 15.29 36.41
C ALA A 213 -42.66 15.48 34.91
N ARG A 214 -43.50 16.46 34.52
CA ARG A 214 -43.79 16.82 33.12
C ARG A 214 -42.63 17.55 32.45
N THR A 215 -41.99 18.50 33.13
CA THR A 215 -40.79 19.19 32.60
C THR A 215 -39.58 18.26 32.51
N GLU A 216 -39.40 17.33 33.46
CA GLU A 216 -38.39 16.29 33.39
C GLU A 216 -38.64 15.33 32.22
N ARG A 217 -39.88 14.88 31.99
CA ARG A 217 -40.20 13.99 30.87
C ARG A 217 -40.09 14.69 29.51
N MET A 218 -40.49 15.96 29.42
CA MET A 218 -40.21 16.78 28.23
C MET A 218 -38.70 16.96 28.00
N GLY A 219 -37.91 17.21 29.05
CA GLY A 219 -36.45 17.29 28.97
C GLY A 219 -35.78 15.98 28.55
N GLN A 220 -36.29 14.84 29.03
CA GLN A 220 -35.84 13.51 28.63
C GLN A 220 -36.11 13.24 27.14
N ILE A 221 -37.33 13.49 26.67
CA ILE A 221 -37.69 13.33 25.24
C ILE A 221 -36.88 14.29 24.35
N GLN A 222 -36.65 15.53 24.79
CA GLN A 222 -35.82 16.50 24.07
C GLN A 222 -34.36 16.01 23.93
N THR A 223 -33.78 15.50 25.03
CA THR A 223 -32.41 14.95 25.03
C THR A 223 -32.32 13.69 24.15
N GLU A 224 -33.35 12.84 24.16
CA GLU A 224 -33.41 11.64 23.31
C GLU A 224 -33.54 12.00 21.82
N LEU A 225 -34.31 13.05 21.48
CA LEU A 225 -34.39 13.60 20.13
C LEU A 225 -33.06 14.18 19.63
N GLU A 226 -32.33 14.88 20.48
CA GLU A 226 -30.98 15.39 20.16
C GLU A 226 -30.01 14.22 19.89
N ASN A 227 -30.03 13.19 20.73
CA ASN A 227 -29.23 11.98 20.54
C ASN A 227 -29.58 11.25 19.23
N LEU A 228 -30.87 11.08 18.92
CA LEU A 228 -31.32 10.47 17.66
C LEU A 228 -30.92 11.32 16.45
N THR A 229 -30.96 12.64 16.56
CA THR A 229 -30.52 13.56 15.49
C THR A 229 -29.01 13.44 15.23
N HIS A 230 -28.19 13.35 16.29
CA HIS A 230 -26.77 13.06 16.16
C HIS A 230 -26.49 11.68 15.52
N GLN A 231 -27.26 10.66 15.89
CA GLN A 231 -27.17 9.33 15.26
C GLN A 231 -27.53 9.36 13.77
N ILE A 232 -28.59 10.07 13.38
CA ILE A 232 -29.00 10.22 11.98
C ILE A 232 -27.91 10.90 11.14
N SER A 233 -27.27 11.94 11.70
CA SER A 233 -26.15 12.63 11.07
C SER A 233 -24.93 11.71 10.90
N THR A 234 -24.58 10.96 11.94
CA THR A 234 -23.48 9.98 11.91
C THR A 234 -23.71 8.88 10.87
N LEU A 235 -24.92 8.33 10.82
CA LEU A 235 -25.32 7.35 9.80
C LEU A 235 -25.29 7.94 8.39
N GLY A 236 -25.61 9.24 8.23
CA GLY A 236 -25.48 9.97 6.97
C GLY A 236 -24.03 10.03 6.46
N GLN A 237 -23.08 10.37 7.33
CA GLN A 237 -21.66 10.36 6.97
C GLN A 237 -21.14 8.97 6.59
N GLN A 238 -21.60 7.92 7.29
CA GLN A 238 -21.26 6.54 6.95
C GLN A 238 -21.80 6.11 5.58
N ILE A 239 -23.04 6.51 5.24
CA ILE A 239 -23.63 6.28 3.92
C ILE A 239 -22.76 6.89 2.82
N ASP A 240 -22.36 8.16 2.98
CA ASP A 240 -21.51 8.86 2.01
C ASP A 240 -20.14 8.15 1.88
N GLN A 241 -19.54 7.73 3.01
CA GLN A 241 -18.28 7.00 3.02
C GLN A 241 -18.36 5.68 2.24
N TYR A 242 -19.39 4.86 2.48
CA TYR A 242 -19.56 3.58 1.78
C TYR A 242 -19.90 3.77 0.30
N GLN A 243 -20.67 4.80 -0.06
CA GLN A 243 -20.93 5.15 -1.46
C GLN A 243 -19.63 5.53 -2.19
N HIS A 244 -18.80 6.39 -1.60
CA HIS A 244 -17.51 6.77 -2.18
C HIS A 244 -16.56 5.57 -2.29
N ALA A 245 -16.55 4.66 -1.30
CA ALA A 245 -15.78 3.42 -1.37
C ALA A 245 -16.22 2.50 -2.53
N CYS A 246 -17.55 2.34 -2.73
CA CYS A 246 -18.10 1.55 -3.84
C CYS A 246 -17.72 2.13 -5.21
N THR A 247 -17.86 3.45 -5.39
CA THR A 247 -17.55 4.11 -6.67
C THR A 247 -16.08 3.97 -7.03
N ARG A 248 -15.16 4.22 -6.07
CA ARG A 248 -13.72 4.03 -6.29
C ARG A 248 -13.36 2.59 -6.67
N ALA A 249 -13.89 1.61 -5.95
CA ALA A 249 -13.62 0.20 -6.23
C ALA A 249 -14.15 -0.24 -7.62
N LYS A 250 -15.30 0.29 -8.05
CA LYS A 250 -15.85 0.04 -9.40
C LYS A 250 -15.00 0.65 -10.51
N GLU A 251 -14.48 1.86 -10.31
CA GLU A 251 -13.57 2.50 -11.27
C GLU A 251 -12.25 1.74 -11.41
N GLU A 252 -11.66 1.31 -10.30
CA GLU A 252 -10.44 0.50 -10.31
C GLU A 252 -10.67 -0.85 -11.00
N GLN A 253 -11.80 -1.50 -10.72
CA GLN A 253 -12.19 -2.72 -11.42
C GLN A 253 -12.29 -2.49 -12.94
N GLY A 254 -12.88 -1.38 -13.38
CA GLY A 254 -12.98 -1.04 -14.81
C GLY A 254 -11.64 -0.78 -15.48
N LYS A 255 -10.64 -0.25 -14.75
CA LYS A 255 -9.26 -0.13 -15.24
C LYS A 255 -8.61 -1.50 -15.38
N MET A 256 -8.68 -2.34 -14.34
CA MET A 256 -8.09 -3.68 -14.32
C MET A 256 -8.65 -4.59 -15.42
N ARG A 257 -9.96 -4.53 -15.69
CA ARG A 257 -10.58 -5.30 -16.80
C ARG A 257 -10.01 -4.92 -18.17
N ARG A 258 -9.83 -3.62 -18.45
CA ARG A 258 -9.27 -3.16 -19.73
C ARG A 258 -7.82 -3.61 -19.91
N GLU A 259 -7.02 -3.55 -18.85
CA GLU A 259 -5.64 -4.05 -18.88
C GLU A 259 -5.60 -5.56 -19.09
N GLN A 260 -6.49 -6.31 -18.44
CA GLN A 260 -6.62 -7.75 -18.63
C GLN A 260 -6.99 -8.11 -20.07
N GLU A 261 -7.94 -7.40 -20.70
CA GLU A 261 -8.32 -7.63 -22.10
C GLU A 261 -7.17 -7.34 -23.08
N MET A 262 -6.40 -6.26 -22.87
CA MET A 262 -5.23 -5.96 -23.69
C MET A 262 -4.17 -7.05 -23.57
N LEU A 263 -3.90 -7.50 -22.34
CA LEU A 263 -2.94 -8.57 -22.07
C LEU A 263 -3.38 -9.89 -22.73
N GLN A 264 -4.66 -10.26 -22.64
CA GLN A 264 -5.19 -11.47 -23.28
C GLN A 264 -5.03 -11.45 -24.81
N ARG A 265 -5.26 -10.32 -25.48
CA ARG A 265 -5.04 -10.20 -26.93
C ARG A 265 -3.57 -10.41 -27.29
N SER A 266 -2.66 -9.85 -26.49
CA SER A 266 -1.22 -10.04 -26.66
C SER A 266 -0.81 -11.50 -26.46
N THR A 267 -1.30 -12.15 -25.41
CA THR A 267 -1.01 -13.56 -25.13
C THR A 267 -1.52 -14.48 -26.24
N GLU A 268 -2.71 -14.23 -26.80
CA GLU A 268 -3.22 -15.00 -27.93
C GLU A 268 -2.38 -14.79 -29.20
N ALA A 269 -1.84 -13.60 -29.43
CA ALA A 269 -0.90 -13.35 -30.53
C ALA A 269 0.41 -14.11 -30.34
N ASN A 270 1.00 -14.02 -29.15
CA ASN A 270 2.23 -14.76 -28.79
C ASN A 270 2.03 -16.28 -28.86
N ARG A 271 0.87 -16.79 -28.47
CA ARG A 271 0.51 -18.21 -28.58
C ARG A 271 0.49 -18.69 -30.04
N ARG A 272 -0.06 -17.89 -30.96
CA ARG A 272 -0.05 -18.19 -32.40
C ARG A 272 1.36 -18.16 -32.98
N ASN A 273 2.18 -17.20 -32.55
CA ASN A 273 3.58 -17.12 -32.95
C ASN A 273 4.37 -18.32 -32.45
N LEU A 274 4.17 -18.73 -31.19
CA LEU A 274 4.78 -19.92 -30.60
C LEU A 274 4.41 -21.18 -31.39
N GLN A 275 3.12 -21.39 -31.66
CA GLN A 275 2.66 -22.53 -32.45
C GLN A 275 3.29 -22.56 -33.85
N THR A 276 3.45 -21.38 -34.48
CA THR A 276 4.12 -21.25 -35.77
C THR A 276 5.59 -21.64 -35.67
N MET A 277 6.31 -21.16 -34.65
CA MET A 277 7.71 -21.49 -34.40
C MET A 277 7.92 -22.97 -34.07
N GLU A 278 7.08 -23.56 -33.23
CA GLU A 278 7.11 -25.00 -32.89
C GLU A 278 6.89 -25.86 -34.12
N SER A 279 5.91 -25.50 -34.97
CA SER A 279 5.66 -26.20 -36.22
C SER A 279 6.86 -26.14 -37.18
N SER A 280 7.67 -25.08 -37.07
CA SER A 280 8.87 -24.88 -37.88
C SER A 280 10.05 -25.77 -37.51
N ARG A 281 10.05 -26.39 -36.32
CA ARG A 281 11.06 -27.41 -35.93
C ARG A 281 11.10 -28.58 -36.92
N SER A 282 9.93 -28.95 -37.44
CA SER A 282 9.79 -30.05 -38.42
C SER A 282 10.04 -29.60 -39.86
N ASN A 283 9.64 -28.37 -40.21
CA ASN A 283 9.75 -27.86 -41.57
C ASN A 283 9.87 -26.33 -41.56
N ARG A 284 11.05 -25.82 -41.96
CA ARG A 284 11.38 -24.38 -42.03
C ARG A 284 10.39 -23.58 -42.88
N LEU A 285 9.74 -24.20 -43.88
CA LEU A 285 8.74 -23.54 -44.73
C LEU A 285 7.50 -23.08 -43.95
N ARG A 286 7.18 -23.72 -42.81
CA ARG A 286 6.03 -23.34 -41.98
C ARG A 286 6.20 -21.97 -41.31
N ARG A 287 7.42 -21.44 -41.23
CA ARG A 287 7.66 -20.04 -40.77
C ARG A 287 6.98 -19.01 -41.66
N PHE A 288 6.82 -19.31 -42.94
CA PHE A 288 6.19 -18.43 -43.93
C PHE A 288 4.67 -18.67 -44.03
N GLY A 289 4.13 -19.58 -43.22
CA GLY A 289 2.70 -19.90 -43.15
C GLY A 289 2.45 -21.40 -43.02
N GLU A 290 1.43 -21.77 -42.23
CA GLU A 290 1.06 -23.17 -41.96
C GLU A 290 0.82 -23.98 -43.24
N HIS A 291 0.12 -23.39 -44.22
CA HIS A 291 -0.23 -24.04 -45.49
C HIS A 291 0.86 -23.93 -46.57
N MET A 292 2.01 -23.33 -46.26
CA MET A 292 3.07 -23.09 -47.25
C MET A 292 3.68 -24.36 -47.85
N PRO A 293 3.98 -25.42 -47.07
CA PRO A 293 4.44 -26.69 -47.64
C PRO A 293 3.42 -27.31 -48.62
N THR A 294 2.14 -27.22 -48.29
CA THR A 294 1.05 -27.72 -49.14
C THR A 294 0.98 -26.97 -50.46
N LEU A 295 1.12 -25.64 -50.44
CA LEU A 295 1.15 -24.84 -51.67
C LEU A 295 2.36 -25.20 -52.53
N LEU A 296 3.55 -25.35 -51.96
CA LEU A 296 4.76 -25.68 -52.72
C LEU A 296 4.66 -27.05 -53.38
N ASN A 297 4.07 -28.04 -52.70
CA ASN A 297 3.76 -29.34 -53.30
C ASN A 297 2.77 -29.20 -54.46
N ALA A 298 1.73 -28.38 -54.30
CA ALA A 298 0.75 -28.13 -55.36
C ALA A 298 1.37 -27.42 -56.58
N ILE A 299 2.28 -26.46 -56.35
CA ILE A 299 3.03 -25.78 -57.42
C ILE A 299 3.93 -26.78 -58.16
N GLN A 300 4.64 -27.64 -57.43
CA GLN A 300 5.52 -28.64 -58.03
C GLN A 300 4.73 -29.63 -58.89
N GLU A 301 3.56 -30.06 -58.42
CA GLU A 301 2.67 -30.97 -59.16
C GLU A 301 2.08 -30.29 -60.41
N ALA A 302 1.61 -29.05 -60.30
CA ALA A 302 1.13 -28.29 -61.46
C ALA A 302 2.23 -28.04 -62.49
N HIS A 303 3.48 -27.82 -62.06
CA HIS A 303 4.62 -27.69 -62.95
C HIS A 303 4.96 -29.00 -63.67
N LYS A 304 4.95 -30.14 -62.97
CA LYS A 304 5.13 -31.47 -63.58
C LYS A 304 4.07 -31.78 -64.64
N ARG A 305 2.85 -31.27 -64.45
CA ARG A 305 1.75 -31.39 -65.40
C ARG A 305 1.82 -30.39 -66.57
N GLY A 306 2.89 -29.59 -66.66
CA GLY A 306 3.06 -28.60 -67.74
C GLY A 306 2.10 -27.41 -67.66
N GLN A 307 1.46 -27.15 -66.51
CA GLN A 307 0.51 -26.05 -66.37
C GLN A 307 1.19 -24.67 -66.24
N PHE A 308 2.48 -24.64 -65.90
CA PHE A 308 3.28 -23.44 -65.82
C PHE A 308 4.28 -23.39 -66.99
N LYS A 309 4.37 -22.25 -67.66
CA LYS A 309 5.44 -21.97 -68.64
C LYS A 309 6.78 -21.82 -67.92
N HIS A 310 6.79 -21.02 -66.86
CA HIS A 310 7.92 -20.89 -65.95
C HIS A 310 7.47 -21.14 -64.52
N ARG A 311 8.19 -22.00 -63.80
CA ARG A 311 7.86 -22.33 -62.40
C ARG A 311 7.97 -21.08 -61.52
N PRO A 312 6.91 -20.69 -60.78
CA PRO A 312 6.97 -19.57 -59.85
C PRO A 312 8.06 -19.75 -58.77
N ARG A 313 8.68 -18.66 -58.33
CA ARG A 313 9.70 -18.66 -57.26
C ARG A 313 9.13 -18.07 -55.99
N GLY A 314 9.19 -18.80 -54.89
CA GLY A 314 8.81 -18.29 -53.58
C GLY A 314 8.64 -19.40 -52.54
N PRO A 315 8.33 -19.05 -51.27
CA PRO A 315 8.28 -17.68 -50.75
C PRO A 315 9.69 -17.03 -50.81
N LEU A 316 9.79 -15.76 -51.21
CA LEU A 316 11.09 -15.13 -51.49
C LEU A 316 12.05 -15.16 -50.28
N GLY A 317 11.51 -15.02 -49.07
CA GLY A 317 12.29 -15.08 -47.83
C GLY A 317 12.92 -16.44 -47.53
N TYR A 318 12.41 -17.52 -48.13
CA TYR A 318 13.02 -18.86 -48.02
C TYR A 318 14.19 -19.04 -49.00
N LEU A 319 14.22 -18.27 -50.08
CA LEU A 319 15.22 -18.34 -51.14
C LEU A 319 16.40 -17.38 -50.94
N ILE A 320 16.49 -16.76 -49.75
CA ILE A 320 17.55 -15.84 -49.38
C ILE A 320 18.16 -16.25 -48.03
N SER A 321 19.46 -16.01 -47.89
CA SER A 321 20.20 -16.22 -46.65
C SER A 321 20.96 -14.96 -46.26
N LEU A 322 21.35 -14.84 -44.99
CA LEU A 322 22.09 -13.68 -44.47
C LEU A 322 23.54 -14.05 -44.21
N LYS A 323 24.45 -13.17 -44.62
CA LYS A 323 25.89 -13.30 -44.28
C LYS A 323 26.15 -13.03 -42.80
N ASP A 324 25.40 -12.09 -42.22
CA ASP A 324 25.45 -11.73 -40.82
C ASP A 324 24.07 -11.98 -40.17
N PRO A 325 23.94 -13.01 -39.32
CA PRO A 325 22.70 -13.32 -38.61
C PRO A 325 22.20 -12.17 -37.72
N GLU A 326 23.08 -11.28 -37.24
CA GLU A 326 22.68 -10.16 -36.39
C GLU A 326 21.79 -9.15 -37.12
N LEU A 327 21.84 -9.12 -38.44
CA LEU A 327 21.07 -8.20 -39.28
C LEU A 327 19.69 -8.76 -39.67
N ALA A 328 19.32 -9.94 -39.15
CA ALA A 328 18.07 -10.61 -39.50
C ALA A 328 16.84 -9.73 -39.28
N LEU A 329 16.75 -9.07 -38.12
CA LEU A 329 15.62 -8.19 -37.82
C LEU A 329 15.58 -6.98 -38.77
N ALA A 330 16.72 -6.34 -39.00
CA ALA A 330 16.84 -5.20 -39.89
C ALA A 330 16.35 -5.53 -41.32
N VAL A 331 16.76 -6.70 -41.82
CA VAL A 331 16.36 -7.18 -43.16
C VAL A 331 14.90 -7.59 -43.18
N GLU A 332 14.37 -8.22 -42.14
CA GLU A 332 12.95 -8.56 -42.09
C GLU A 332 12.04 -7.33 -42.06
N VAL A 333 12.38 -6.34 -41.25
CA VAL A 333 11.64 -5.08 -41.20
C VAL A 333 11.78 -4.30 -42.52
N CYS A 334 12.91 -4.47 -43.21
CA CYS A 334 13.11 -3.91 -44.54
C CYS A 334 12.23 -4.61 -45.59
N LEU A 335 12.18 -5.94 -45.62
CA LEU A 335 11.52 -6.75 -46.65
C LEU A 335 10.05 -7.08 -46.35
N LYS A 336 9.56 -6.92 -45.12
CA LYS A 336 8.15 -7.05 -44.72
C LYS A 336 7.41 -8.21 -45.43
N GLY A 337 6.27 -7.91 -46.07
CA GLY A 337 5.44 -8.89 -46.76
C GLY A 337 6.08 -9.51 -48.00
N GLN A 338 7.16 -8.93 -48.54
CA GLN A 338 7.89 -9.52 -49.67
C GLN A 338 8.53 -10.86 -49.29
N LEU A 339 8.86 -11.09 -48.01
CA LEU A 339 9.39 -12.37 -47.54
C LEU A 339 8.45 -13.55 -47.82
N GLN A 340 7.14 -13.33 -47.82
CA GLN A 340 6.14 -14.36 -48.12
C GLN A 340 5.74 -14.38 -49.60
N ALA A 341 6.12 -13.38 -50.38
CA ALA A 341 5.68 -13.22 -51.75
C ALA A 341 6.22 -14.32 -52.68
N PHE A 342 5.56 -14.48 -53.83
CA PHE A 342 5.98 -15.32 -54.93
C PHE A 342 6.20 -14.46 -56.16
N THR A 343 7.18 -14.80 -57.00
CA THR A 343 7.37 -14.17 -58.30
C THR A 343 7.02 -15.13 -59.44
N CYS A 344 6.32 -14.59 -60.45
CA CYS A 344 5.89 -15.26 -61.67
C CYS A 344 6.47 -14.52 -62.88
N ASP A 345 6.80 -15.27 -63.92
CA ASP A 345 7.37 -14.71 -65.16
C ASP A 345 6.34 -13.90 -65.95
N ASN A 346 5.09 -14.37 -65.99
CA ASN A 346 4.02 -13.84 -66.83
C ASN A 346 2.64 -13.95 -66.15
N HIS A 347 1.66 -13.23 -66.71
CA HIS A 347 0.29 -13.18 -66.18
C HIS A 347 -0.50 -14.50 -66.33
N GLU A 348 -0.10 -15.40 -67.23
CA GLU A 348 -0.73 -16.72 -67.34
C GLU A 348 -0.33 -17.62 -66.16
N ASP A 349 0.96 -17.66 -65.85
CA ASP A 349 1.49 -18.37 -64.68
C ASP A 349 0.94 -17.75 -63.37
N GLU A 350 0.80 -16.42 -63.30
CA GLU A 350 0.14 -15.74 -62.18
C GLU A 350 -1.29 -16.26 -61.93
N ARG A 351 -2.09 -16.43 -62.99
CA ARG A 351 -3.48 -16.93 -62.89
C ARG A 351 -3.52 -18.37 -62.37
N VAL A 352 -2.62 -19.22 -62.83
CA VAL A 352 -2.52 -20.61 -62.36
C VAL A 352 -2.14 -20.63 -60.87
N LEU A 353 -1.14 -19.84 -60.47
CA LEU A 353 -0.73 -19.74 -59.07
C LEU A 353 -1.85 -19.18 -58.18
N GLN A 354 -2.57 -18.18 -58.64
CA GLN A 354 -3.71 -17.60 -57.92
C GLN A 354 -4.83 -18.63 -57.71
N GLY A 355 -5.09 -19.49 -58.70
CA GLY A 355 -6.03 -20.61 -58.61
C GLY A 355 -5.61 -21.65 -57.57
N LEU A 356 -4.33 -22.01 -57.52
CA LEU A 356 -3.78 -22.91 -56.50
C LEU A 356 -3.86 -22.29 -55.09
N MET A 357 -3.47 -21.02 -54.94
CA MET A 357 -3.52 -20.33 -53.65
C MET A 357 -4.95 -20.24 -53.11
N SER A 358 -5.94 -20.01 -53.97
CA SER A 358 -7.36 -19.92 -53.56
C SER A 358 -7.93 -21.24 -53.03
N ARG A 359 -7.32 -22.37 -53.36
CA ARG A 359 -7.70 -23.70 -52.83
C ARG A 359 -7.03 -24.04 -51.51
N VAL A 360 -5.87 -23.42 -51.24
CA VAL A 360 -5.01 -23.75 -50.09
C VAL A 360 -5.16 -22.73 -48.96
N PHE A 361 -5.42 -21.46 -49.27
CA PHE A 361 -5.51 -20.38 -48.29
C PHE A 361 -6.95 -19.91 -48.05
N PRO A 362 -7.32 -19.58 -46.80
CA PRO A 362 -8.58 -18.90 -46.52
C PRO A 362 -8.59 -17.48 -47.11
N PRO A 363 -9.79 -16.94 -47.44
CA PRO A 363 -9.92 -15.61 -48.02
C PRO A 363 -9.30 -14.54 -47.10
N GLY A 364 -8.47 -13.67 -47.69
CA GLY A 364 -7.82 -12.55 -46.99
C GLY A 364 -6.42 -12.84 -46.42
N ARG A 365 -5.90 -14.07 -46.47
CA ARG A 365 -4.57 -14.44 -45.95
C ARG A 365 -3.58 -14.96 -47.01
N ARG A 366 -3.81 -14.65 -48.28
CA ARG A 366 -2.97 -15.15 -49.38
C ARG A 366 -1.66 -14.34 -49.52
N PRO A 367 -0.53 -14.98 -49.82
CA PRO A 367 0.71 -14.27 -50.16
C PRO A 367 0.59 -13.43 -51.43
N ALA A 368 1.43 -12.39 -51.55
CA ALA A 368 1.48 -11.55 -52.74
C ALA A 368 2.13 -12.29 -53.92
N ILE A 369 1.65 -12.03 -55.13
CA ILE A 369 2.25 -12.53 -56.38
C ILE A 369 2.82 -11.33 -57.14
N ILE A 370 4.08 -11.42 -57.55
CA ILE A 370 4.85 -10.36 -58.21
C ILE A 370 5.19 -10.83 -59.61
N THR A 371 4.55 -10.24 -60.62
CA THR A 371 4.71 -10.66 -62.01
C THR A 371 5.80 -9.82 -62.68
N SER A 372 6.90 -10.46 -63.07
CA SER A 372 8.04 -9.85 -63.75
C SER A 372 8.78 -10.89 -64.60
N HIS A 373 9.15 -10.52 -65.82
CA HIS A 373 9.88 -11.41 -66.73
C HIS A 373 11.17 -11.93 -66.08
N PHE A 374 11.39 -13.24 -66.14
CA PHE A 374 12.56 -13.88 -65.54
C PHE A 374 13.80 -13.61 -66.38
N LEU A 375 14.88 -13.19 -65.71
CA LEU A 375 16.18 -12.94 -66.32
C LEU A 375 17.20 -13.91 -65.73
N SER A 376 18.11 -14.40 -66.57
CA SER A 376 19.15 -15.34 -66.18
C SER A 376 20.34 -14.70 -65.46
N HIS A 377 20.41 -13.37 -65.41
CA HIS A 377 21.48 -12.61 -64.78
C HIS A 377 20.91 -11.54 -63.85
N VAL A 378 21.69 -11.15 -62.84
CA VAL A 378 21.32 -10.08 -61.90
C VAL A 378 21.44 -8.72 -62.59
N HIS A 379 20.51 -7.80 -62.29
CA HIS A 379 20.51 -6.43 -62.78
C HIS A 379 21.83 -5.72 -62.46
N ASP A 380 22.35 -4.92 -63.40
CA ASP A 380 23.51 -4.07 -63.12
C ASP A 380 23.10 -2.89 -62.21
N THR A 381 23.48 -2.99 -60.94
CA THR A 381 23.16 -2.01 -59.91
C THR A 381 24.26 -0.97 -59.70
N ARG A 382 25.42 -1.04 -60.38
CA ARG A 382 26.60 -0.20 -60.10
C ARG A 382 26.33 1.31 -60.07
N LYS A 383 25.42 1.80 -60.92
CA LYS A 383 25.05 3.24 -60.98
C LYS A 383 24.08 3.69 -59.89
N ARG A 384 23.34 2.75 -59.28
CA ARG A 384 22.22 3.00 -58.35
C ARG A 384 22.48 2.47 -56.94
N ALA A 385 23.45 1.57 -56.79
CA ALA A 385 23.81 1.01 -55.51
C ALA A 385 24.46 2.08 -54.62
N VAL A 386 24.14 2.02 -53.32
CA VAL A 386 24.91 2.73 -52.31
C VAL A 386 26.27 2.06 -52.15
N ASN A 387 27.33 2.85 -52.09
CA ASN A 387 28.68 2.37 -51.82
C ASN A 387 29.20 3.05 -50.55
N HIS A 388 29.30 2.29 -49.47
CA HIS A 388 29.83 2.77 -48.19
C HIS A 388 30.94 1.81 -47.70
N PRO A 389 32.10 2.31 -47.24
CA PRO A 389 33.24 1.47 -46.90
C PRO A 389 33.00 0.57 -45.68
N GLU A 390 32.22 1.03 -44.70
CA GLU A 390 32.00 0.33 -43.43
C GLU A 390 30.66 -0.41 -43.32
N TYR A 391 29.66 -0.04 -44.11
CA TYR A 391 28.28 -0.50 -43.91
C TYR A 391 27.77 -1.13 -45.21
N PRO A 392 27.35 -2.41 -45.18
CA PRO A 392 26.86 -3.08 -46.37
C PRO A 392 25.46 -2.58 -46.76
N SER A 393 25.16 -2.65 -48.05
CA SER A 393 23.77 -2.57 -48.50
C SER A 393 23.00 -3.86 -48.19
N VAL A 394 21.66 -3.81 -48.20
CA VAL A 394 20.84 -5.02 -48.03
C VAL A 394 21.17 -6.06 -49.10
N LEU A 395 21.40 -5.64 -50.35
CA LEU A 395 21.85 -6.54 -51.42
C LEU A 395 23.19 -7.21 -51.11
N GLN A 396 24.15 -6.47 -50.53
CA GLN A 396 25.46 -7.01 -50.19
C GLN A 396 25.43 -7.94 -48.96
N ALA A 397 24.52 -7.69 -48.02
CA ALA A 397 24.33 -8.47 -46.80
C ALA A 397 23.58 -9.80 -47.03
N LEU A 398 22.86 -9.92 -48.15
CA LEU A 398 22.14 -11.13 -48.55
C LEU A 398 23.01 -12.06 -49.40
N GLU A 399 22.75 -13.36 -49.27
CA GLU A 399 23.16 -14.41 -50.19
C GLU A 399 21.92 -14.88 -50.95
N ILE A 400 21.94 -14.71 -52.27
CA ILE A 400 20.81 -15.03 -53.15
C ILE A 400 21.36 -15.85 -54.32
N GLU A 401 20.94 -17.11 -54.42
CA GLU A 401 21.40 -18.02 -55.48
C GLU A 401 20.67 -17.78 -56.81
N ASP A 402 19.36 -17.52 -56.75
CA ASP A 402 18.52 -17.35 -57.95
C ASP A 402 18.51 -15.88 -58.41
N PRO A 403 19.03 -15.54 -59.61
CA PRO A 403 19.03 -14.18 -60.14
C PRO A 403 17.63 -13.55 -60.23
N VAL A 404 16.60 -14.37 -60.44
CA VAL A 404 15.21 -13.90 -60.49
C VAL A 404 14.77 -13.35 -59.14
N VAL A 405 15.16 -14.00 -58.05
CA VAL A 405 14.85 -13.56 -56.67
C VAL A 405 15.59 -12.25 -56.36
N ALA A 406 16.87 -12.16 -56.72
CA ALA A 406 17.66 -10.95 -56.53
C ALA A 406 17.05 -9.76 -57.29
N ASN A 407 16.73 -9.96 -58.57
CA ASN A 407 16.11 -8.95 -59.42
C ASN A 407 14.75 -8.52 -58.90
N CYS A 408 13.93 -9.46 -58.43
CA CYS A 408 12.63 -9.15 -57.84
C CYS A 408 12.79 -8.24 -56.61
N LEU A 409 13.73 -8.52 -55.70
CA LEU A 409 13.95 -7.70 -54.51
C LEU A 409 14.57 -6.33 -54.84
N ILE A 410 15.45 -6.25 -55.86
CA ILE A 410 15.97 -4.99 -56.40
C ILE A 410 14.83 -4.14 -56.95
N ASP A 411 13.98 -4.71 -57.80
CA ASP A 411 12.91 -3.96 -58.47
C ASP A 411 11.81 -3.51 -57.49
N GLN A 412 11.48 -4.33 -56.51
CA GLN A 412 10.38 -4.06 -55.58
C GLN A 412 10.79 -3.19 -54.39
N ARG A 413 12.01 -3.36 -53.89
CA ARG A 413 12.46 -2.71 -52.64
C ARG A 413 13.71 -1.85 -52.80
N GLY A 414 14.44 -1.96 -53.90
CA GLY A 414 15.69 -1.21 -54.11
C GLY A 414 16.75 -1.59 -53.09
N ILE A 415 16.90 -2.88 -52.79
CA ILE A 415 17.80 -3.40 -51.74
C ILE A 415 19.28 -3.00 -51.93
N GLU A 416 19.68 -2.64 -53.14
CA GLU A 416 21.00 -2.09 -53.47
C GLU A 416 21.22 -0.66 -52.94
N SER A 417 20.14 0.06 -52.64
CA SER A 417 20.16 1.48 -52.23
C SER A 417 19.92 1.67 -50.73
N ILE A 418 19.88 0.59 -49.95
CA ILE A 418 19.51 0.59 -48.53
C ILE A 418 20.70 0.10 -47.70
N LEU A 419 21.12 0.87 -46.70
CA LEU A 419 22.22 0.50 -45.79
C LEU A 419 21.74 -0.26 -44.54
N LEU A 420 22.60 -1.11 -44.01
CA LEU A 420 22.43 -1.76 -42.71
C LEU A 420 23.51 -1.26 -41.75
N ILE A 421 23.11 -0.54 -40.70
CA ILE A 421 24.01 0.13 -39.75
C ILE A 421 23.64 -0.29 -38.34
N LYS A 422 24.40 -1.20 -37.73
CA LYS A 422 24.04 -1.85 -36.46
C LYS A 422 23.65 -0.85 -35.36
N ASN A 423 24.44 0.20 -35.15
CA ASN A 423 24.19 1.20 -34.11
C ASN A 423 23.23 2.30 -34.60
N ARG A 424 22.09 2.47 -33.92
CA ARG A 424 21.08 3.50 -34.20
C ARG A 424 21.63 4.92 -34.29
N THR A 425 22.51 5.29 -33.35
CA THR A 425 23.09 6.64 -33.23
C THR A 425 23.98 6.94 -34.42
N GLU A 426 24.80 5.95 -34.80
CA GLU A 426 25.66 6.01 -35.98
C GLU A 426 24.81 6.06 -37.26
N ALA A 427 23.73 5.28 -37.34
CA ALA A 427 22.83 5.28 -38.48
C ALA A 427 22.20 6.67 -38.70
N ARG A 428 21.81 7.35 -37.61
CA ARG A 428 21.34 8.75 -37.67
C ARG A 428 22.45 9.71 -38.08
N ARG A 429 23.66 9.56 -37.53
CA ARG A 429 24.81 10.40 -37.89
C ARG A 429 25.14 10.30 -39.39
N VAL A 430 25.13 9.08 -39.94
CA VAL A 430 25.44 8.81 -41.35
C VAL A 430 24.32 9.31 -42.27
N MET A 431 23.05 9.04 -41.94
CA MET A 431 21.92 9.37 -42.82
C MET A 431 21.45 10.82 -42.69
N GLN A 432 21.53 11.42 -41.50
CA GLN A 432 21.02 12.77 -41.19
C GLN A 432 22.17 13.78 -40.98
N GLY A 433 23.41 13.35 -41.23
CA GLY A 433 24.57 14.23 -41.29
C GLY A 433 24.53 15.16 -42.51
N ARG A 434 25.52 16.05 -42.61
CA ARG A 434 25.58 17.05 -43.70
C ARG A 434 25.67 16.43 -45.09
N ASN A 435 26.34 15.28 -45.21
CA ASN A 435 26.56 14.58 -46.48
C ASN A 435 26.13 13.10 -46.37
N PRO A 436 24.84 12.78 -46.56
CA PRO A 436 24.39 11.39 -46.60
C PRO A 436 25.04 10.63 -47.77
N PRO A 437 25.25 9.30 -47.65
CA PRO A 437 25.87 8.52 -48.71
C PRO A 437 25.10 8.62 -50.03
N GLN A 438 25.83 8.80 -51.14
CA GLN A 438 25.23 8.90 -52.46
C GLN A 438 24.43 7.63 -52.80
N ASN A 439 23.27 7.80 -53.42
CA ASN A 439 22.33 6.74 -53.77
C ASN A 439 21.74 5.96 -52.57
N CYS A 440 21.96 6.40 -51.33
CA CYS A 440 21.31 5.80 -50.17
C CYS A 440 19.92 6.38 -49.95
N THR A 441 18.89 5.53 -50.00
CA THR A 441 17.49 5.95 -49.79
C THR A 441 17.08 5.93 -48.32
N GLN A 442 17.57 4.93 -47.58
CA GLN A 442 17.26 4.69 -46.18
C GLN A 442 18.31 3.74 -45.56
N ALA A 443 18.38 3.71 -44.23
CA ALA A 443 19.17 2.74 -43.49
C ALA A 443 18.32 2.06 -42.42
N PHE A 444 18.68 0.82 -42.06
CA PHE A 444 18.08 0.09 -40.95
C PHE A 444 19.11 -0.20 -39.85
N SER A 445 18.70 -0.06 -38.59
CA SER A 445 19.52 -0.48 -37.45
C SER A 445 19.36 -1.97 -37.13
N LYS A 446 20.24 -2.52 -36.29
CA LYS A 446 20.13 -3.92 -35.81
C LYS A 446 18.78 -4.20 -35.18
N GLU A 447 18.23 -3.22 -34.46
CA GLU A 447 16.93 -3.26 -33.79
C GLU A 447 15.74 -3.07 -34.74
N GLY A 448 15.99 -2.90 -36.04
CA GLY A 448 14.96 -2.73 -37.06
C GLY A 448 14.52 -1.27 -37.28
N ASP A 449 15.10 -0.30 -36.58
CA ASP A 449 14.74 1.10 -36.75
C ASP A 449 15.01 1.54 -38.19
N GLN A 450 14.08 2.31 -38.75
CA GLN A 450 14.15 2.80 -40.12
C GLN A 450 14.57 4.28 -40.12
N ILE A 451 15.73 4.58 -40.69
CA ILE A 451 16.31 5.91 -40.73
C ILE A 451 16.32 6.42 -42.17
N PHE A 452 15.66 7.54 -42.40
CA PHE A 452 15.73 8.33 -43.62
C PHE A 452 16.58 9.58 -43.39
N ILE A 453 16.90 10.28 -44.48
CA ILE A 453 17.67 11.53 -44.48
C ILE A 453 17.04 12.61 -43.57
N ASN A 454 15.71 12.64 -43.45
CA ASN A 454 14.98 13.69 -42.71
C ASN A 454 14.12 13.20 -41.55
N ARG A 455 14.01 11.88 -41.32
CA ARG A 455 13.12 11.29 -40.31
C ARG A 455 13.60 9.91 -39.87
N SER A 456 13.20 9.49 -38.68
CA SER A 456 13.53 8.17 -38.13
C SER A 456 12.28 7.55 -37.52
N TYR A 457 12.07 6.25 -37.73
CA TYR A 457 10.97 5.48 -37.16
C TYR A 457 11.54 4.32 -36.33
N THR A 458 10.98 4.11 -35.14
CA THR A 458 11.31 2.94 -34.30
C THR A 458 10.56 1.72 -34.85
N ALA A 459 11.21 0.55 -34.86
CA ALA A 459 10.53 -0.68 -35.26
C ALA A 459 9.43 -1.09 -34.26
N GLU A 460 8.28 -1.53 -34.78
CA GLU A 460 7.25 -2.21 -33.98
C GLU A 460 7.63 -3.68 -33.69
N GLN A 461 8.39 -4.28 -34.59
CA GLN A 461 8.89 -5.65 -34.48
C GLN A 461 10.22 -5.63 -33.71
N THR A 462 10.29 -6.36 -32.60
CA THR A 462 11.47 -6.41 -31.71
C THR A 462 12.40 -7.58 -32.01
N ARG A 463 11.95 -8.58 -32.80
CA ARG A 463 12.70 -9.80 -33.12
C ARG A 463 12.40 -10.37 -34.50
N ALA A 464 13.37 -11.10 -35.06
CA ALA A 464 13.30 -11.71 -36.38
C ALA A 464 12.50 -13.02 -36.35
N ASN A 465 11.47 -13.15 -37.18
CA ASN A 465 10.56 -14.29 -37.21
C ASN A 465 10.86 -15.30 -38.34
N TYR A 466 11.42 -14.85 -39.46
CA TYR A 466 11.62 -15.63 -40.69
C TYR A 466 13.08 -16.06 -40.87
N LEU A 467 13.99 -15.11 -40.76
CA LEU A 467 15.42 -15.21 -41.03
C LEU A 467 16.26 -15.47 -39.77
N SER A 468 15.63 -15.56 -38.59
CA SER A 468 16.32 -15.92 -37.34
C SER A 468 16.98 -17.32 -37.44
N GLY A 469 18.22 -17.41 -36.94
CA GLY A 469 19.03 -18.63 -36.93
C GLY A 469 18.67 -19.60 -35.80
N ASP A 470 18.28 -19.10 -34.62
CA ASP A 470 18.01 -19.93 -33.44
C ASP A 470 16.50 -19.98 -33.13
N VAL A 471 15.84 -21.03 -33.64
CA VAL A 471 14.42 -21.30 -33.37
C VAL A 471 14.18 -21.59 -31.89
N GLU A 472 15.13 -22.23 -31.25
CA GLU A 472 14.97 -22.77 -29.91
C GLU A 472 15.12 -21.67 -28.85
N GLU A 473 15.98 -20.68 -29.11
CA GLU A 473 16.00 -19.42 -28.36
C GLU A 473 14.67 -18.66 -28.49
N GLU A 474 14.10 -18.58 -29.69
CA GLU A 474 12.88 -17.82 -29.94
C GLU A 474 11.64 -18.49 -29.31
N ILE A 475 11.57 -19.83 -29.37
CA ILE A 475 10.56 -20.61 -28.66
C ILE A 475 10.69 -20.40 -27.15
N ARG A 476 11.90 -20.50 -26.58
CA ARG A 476 12.14 -20.26 -25.15
C ARG A 476 11.77 -18.84 -24.74
N HIS A 477 12.00 -17.86 -25.60
CA HIS A 477 11.62 -16.47 -25.36
C HIS A 477 10.09 -16.30 -25.35
N LEU A 478 9.39 -16.78 -26.38
CA LEU A 478 7.94 -16.72 -26.46
C LEU A 478 7.27 -17.46 -25.29
N GLN A 479 7.81 -18.61 -24.88
CA GLN A 479 7.34 -19.34 -23.69
C GLN A 479 7.52 -18.51 -22.41
N ARG A 480 8.70 -17.92 -22.18
CA ARG A 480 8.93 -17.03 -21.03
C ARG A 480 8.04 -15.79 -21.04
N GLU A 481 7.84 -15.16 -22.20
CA GLU A 481 6.92 -14.03 -22.32
C GLU A 481 5.49 -14.45 -21.99
N MET A 482 5.04 -15.61 -22.49
CA MET A 482 3.71 -16.13 -22.17
C MET A 482 3.57 -16.48 -20.69
N GLU A 483 4.57 -17.07 -20.05
CA GLU A 483 4.57 -17.31 -18.60
C GLU A 483 4.48 -16.01 -17.81
N ASN A 484 5.25 -14.98 -18.19
CA ASN A 484 5.20 -13.67 -17.57
C ASN A 484 3.83 -13.00 -17.75
N GLN A 485 3.28 -13.03 -18.97
CA GLN A 485 1.94 -12.50 -19.26
C GLN A 485 0.86 -13.28 -18.51
N GLN A 486 0.98 -14.60 -18.39
CA GLN A 486 0.06 -15.42 -17.62
C GLN A 486 0.12 -15.11 -16.13
N ALA A 487 1.33 -14.92 -15.57
CA ALA A 487 1.51 -14.50 -14.18
C ALA A 487 0.87 -13.13 -13.93
N GLN A 488 1.06 -12.18 -14.86
CA GLN A 488 0.43 -10.86 -14.79
C GLN A 488 -1.10 -10.94 -14.91
N ALA A 489 -1.63 -11.78 -15.81
CA ALA A 489 -3.06 -12.02 -15.96
C ALA A 489 -3.67 -12.62 -14.68
N ASN A 490 -2.97 -13.56 -14.05
CA ASN A 490 -3.39 -14.15 -12.77
C ASN A 490 -3.42 -13.10 -11.65
N ARG A 491 -2.44 -12.19 -11.59
CA ARG A 491 -2.43 -11.07 -10.63
C ARG A 491 -3.62 -10.15 -10.83
N PHE A 492 -3.90 -9.74 -12.07
CA PHE A 492 -5.08 -8.92 -12.38
C PHE A 492 -6.39 -9.64 -12.06
N GLN A 493 -6.46 -10.94 -12.30
CA GLN A 493 -7.63 -11.74 -11.95
C GLN A 493 -7.84 -11.80 -10.42
N GLN A 494 -6.78 -12.00 -9.63
CA GLN A 494 -6.84 -11.97 -8.16
C GLN A 494 -7.26 -10.60 -7.63
N GLN A 495 -6.67 -9.52 -8.14
CA GLN A 495 -7.05 -8.15 -7.79
C GLN A 495 -8.50 -7.84 -8.14
N THR A 496 -8.96 -8.29 -9.32
CA THR A 496 -10.35 -8.13 -9.74
C THR A 496 -11.31 -8.91 -8.84
N ARG A 497 -10.94 -10.11 -8.37
CA ARG A 497 -11.74 -10.87 -7.40
C ARG A 497 -11.84 -10.14 -6.06
N LYS A 498 -10.72 -9.65 -5.53
CA LYS A 498 -10.69 -8.86 -4.29
C LYS A 498 -11.57 -7.61 -4.38
N LEU A 499 -11.43 -6.84 -5.47
CA LEU A 499 -12.27 -5.66 -5.70
C LEU A 499 -13.77 -6.01 -5.80
N ASN A 500 -14.13 -7.16 -6.38
CA ASN A 500 -15.53 -7.61 -6.39
C ASN A 500 -16.05 -7.92 -4.97
N GLU A 501 -15.23 -8.56 -4.15
CA GLU A 501 -15.57 -8.85 -2.75
C GLU A 501 -15.74 -7.54 -1.96
N ASP A 502 -14.81 -6.60 -2.11
CA ASP A 502 -14.86 -5.28 -1.47
C ASP A 502 -16.11 -4.48 -1.90
N ILE A 503 -16.45 -4.49 -3.20
CA ILE A 503 -17.69 -3.86 -3.70
C ILE A 503 -18.91 -4.52 -3.04
N LYS A 504 -18.97 -5.85 -3.03
CA LYS A 504 -20.11 -6.59 -2.47
C LYS A 504 -20.28 -6.33 -0.96
N GLN A 505 -19.18 -6.26 -0.21
CA GLN A 505 -19.19 -5.94 1.22
C GLN A 505 -19.67 -4.51 1.46
N ASN A 506 -19.09 -3.53 0.76
CA ASN A 506 -19.45 -2.12 0.93
C ASN A 506 -20.90 -1.83 0.50
N GLU A 507 -21.39 -2.47 -0.57
CA GLU A 507 -22.81 -2.37 -0.96
C GLU A 507 -23.74 -2.99 0.08
N GLY A 508 -23.31 -4.08 0.74
CA GLY A 508 -24.03 -4.70 1.85
C GLY A 508 -24.12 -3.79 3.08
N LEU A 509 -23.00 -3.16 3.47
CA LEU A 509 -22.94 -2.19 4.56
C LEU A 509 -23.79 -0.96 4.26
N LEU A 510 -23.67 -0.41 3.05
CA LEU A 510 -24.45 0.74 2.60
C LEU A 510 -25.97 0.49 2.72
N ARG A 511 -26.44 -0.70 2.29
CA ARG A 511 -27.86 -1.07 2.43
C ARG A 511 -28.29 -1.14 3.89
N ARG A 512 -27.47 -1.73 4.77
CA ARG A 512 -27.77 -1.84 6.20
C ARG A 512 -27.85 -0.46 6.87
N THR A 513 -26.85 0.40 6.64
CA THR A 513 -26.81 1.77 7.19
C THR A 513 -27.98 2.62 6.69
N HIS A 514 -28.40 2.46 5.42
CA HIS A 514 -29.61 3.12 4.90
C HIS A 514 -30.89 2.68 5.64
N ILE A 515 -31.03 1.39 5.92
CA ILE A 515 -32.18 0.86 6.68
C ILE A 515 -32.15 1.40 8.11
N GLU A 516 -31.00 1.34 8.78
CA GLU A 516 -30.81 1.87 10.13
C GLU A 516 -31.17 3.37 10.21
N GLN A 517 -30.65 4.19 9.28
CA GLN A 517 -30.95 5.62 9.24
C GLN A 517 -32.45 5.89 9.08
N LYS A 518 -33.15 5.09 8.25
CA LYS A 518 -34.60 5.20 8.08
C LYS A 518 -35.32 4.88 9.39
N THR A 519 -34.97 3.76 10.04
CA THR A 519 -35.60 3.39 11.32
C THR A 519 -35.36 4.41 12.44
N THR A 520 -34.18 5.03 12.50
CA THR A 520 -33.85 6.07 13.48
C THR A 520 -34.63 7.36 13.21
N LYS A 521 -34.81 7.75 11.93
CA LYS A 521 -35.69 8.87 11.54
C LYS A 521 -37.13 8.62 11.97
N ASP A 522 -37.67 7.42 11.71
CA ASP A 522 -39.04 7.07 12.07
C ASP A 522 -39.27 7.14 13.60
N LYS A 523 -38.27 6.75 14.41
CA LYS A 523 -38.31 6.90 15.89
C LYS A 523 -38.31 8.36 16.33
N ALA A 524 -37.45 9.19 15.72
CA ALA A 524 -37.39 10.62 16.03
C ALA A 524 -38.73 11.32 15.72
N THR A 525 -39.38 10.99 14.59
CA THR A 525 -40.69 11.55 14.25
C THR A 525 -41.78 11.17 15.27
N LYS A 526 -41.75 9.95 15.83
CA LYS A 526 -42.71 9.52 16.87
C LYS A 526 -42.55 10.29 18.18
N LEU A 527 -41.32 10.43 18.67
CA LEU A 527 -41.03 11.19 19.90
C LEU A 527 -41.37 12.68 19.75
N GLN A 528 -41.24 13.22 18.54
CA GLN A 528 -41.62 14.61 18.23
C GLN A 528 -43.14 14.83 18.30
N LEU A 529 -43.94 13.82 17.92
CA LEU A 529 -45.41 13.86 18.06
C LEU A 529 -45.83 13.76 19.54
N GLU A 530 -45.21 12.86 20.31
CA GLU A 530 -45.48 12.71 21.76
C GLU A 530 -45.19 13.99 22.56
N LEU A 531 -44.13 14.70 22.21
CA LEU A 531 -43.79 16.01 22.81
C LEU A 531 -44.83 17.10 22.47
N THR A 532 -45.57 16.94 21.38
CA THR A 532 -46.62 17.86 20.96
C THR A 532 -47.93 17.58 21.71
N ASP A 533 -48.27 16.31 21.91
CA ASP A 533 -49.47 15.89 22.64
C ASP A 533 -49.37 16.22 24.15
N LEU A 534 -48.18 16.08 24.74
CA LEU A 534 -47.93 16.42 26.15
C LEU A 534 -48.07 17.92 26.49
N LYS A 535 -48.31 18.81 25.51
CA LYS A 535 -48.50 20.25 25.75
C LYS A 535 -49.95 20.69 26.02
N ASN A 536 -50.96 19.87 25.71
CA ASN A 536 -52.38 20.29 25.77
C ASN A 536 -53.22 19.32 26.62
N VAL A 537 -53.60 19.66 27.85
CA VAL A 537 -54.78 19.17 28.64
C VAL A 537 -54.80 19.86 30.04
N GLU A 538 -55.98 20.30 30.52
CA GLU A 538 -56.29 20.86 31.87
C GLU A 538 -57.15 19.88 32.73
N GLU A 539 -57.07 20.05 34.06
CA GLU A 539 -57.60 19.23 35.20
C GLU A 539 -59.13 19.07 35.31
N PRO A 540 -59.65 18.07 36.08
CA PRO A 540 -60.30 18.36 37.38
C PRO A 540 -60.21 17.26 38.49
N GLN A 541 -60.74 17.62 39.68
CA GLN A 541 -60.67 17.07 41.05
C GLN A 541 -61.61 15.88 41.42
N SER A 542 -61.30 15.13 42.50
CA SER A 542 -62.07 15.00 43.79
C SER A 542 -62.09 13.59 44.48
N GLU A 543 -62.16 13.63 45.83
CA GLU A 543 -62.83 12.74 46.83
C GLU A 543 -62.26 11.38 47.34
N ASP A 544 -61.69 11.43 48.56
CA ASP A 544 -62.12 10.91 49.91
C ASP A 544 -62.35 9.40 50.29
N LEU A 545 -62.04 9.16 51.59
CA LEU A 545 -62.53 8.20 52.62
C LEU A 545 -61.74 6.93 53.03
N SER A 546 -61.14 7.00 54.26
CA SER A 546 -61.25 6.13 55.48
C SER A 546 -61.11 4.59 55.41
N PRO A 547 -60.95 3.78 56.50
CA PRO A 547 -60.54 3.97 57.92
C PRO A 547 -59.46 2.93 58.38
N LEU A 548 -58.76 3.12 59.50
CA LEU A 548 -58.15 2.04 60.34
C LEU A 548 -57.48 2.63 61.59
N GLU A 549 -58.32 3.10 62.51
CA GLU A 549 -58.00 3.32 63.91
C GLU A 549 -58.73 2.22 64.69
N GLU A 550 -58.03 1.27 65.35
CA GLU A 550 -58.56 0.54 66.52
C GLU A 550 -57.58 -0.40 67.28
N ASP A 551 -56.40 -0.77 66.77
CA ASP A 551 -55.63 -1.90 67.36
C ASP A 551 -54.57 -1.60 68.45
N LEU A 552 -54.49 -0.41 69.06
CA LEU A 552 -53.34 -0.06 69.93
C LEU A 552 -53.53 -0.17 71.47
N GLN A 553 -54.66 -0.68 71.98
CA GLN A 553 -54.99 -0.53 73.41
C GLN A 553 -54.66 -1.73 74.35
N GLU A 554 -54.06 -2.84 73.89
CA GLU A 554 -53.98 -4.08 74.70
C GLU A 554 -52.69 -4.26 75.55
N ILE A 555 -51.60 -3.51 75.34
CA ILE A 555 -50.26 -3.91 75.84
C ILE A 555 -49.90 -3.41 77.27
N VAL A 556 -50.71 -2.56 77.91
CA VAL A 556 -50.29 -1.84 79.13
C VAL A 556 -50.44 -2.62 80.46
N THR A 557 -51.15 -3.75 80.51
CA THR A 557 -51.57 -4.37 81.79
C THR A 557 -50.65 -5.45 82.40
N LYS A 558 -49.53 -5.87 81.77
CA LYS A 558 -48.72 -7.02 82.23
C LYS A 558 -47.49 -6.74 83.14
N ILE A 559 -47.16 -5.48 83.47
CA ILE A 559 -45.86 -5.14 84.11
C ILE A 559 -45.86 -5.16 85.66
N SER A 560 -47.01 -5.13 86.35
CA SER A 560 -47.05 -4.88 87.79
C SER A 560 -46.76 -6.08 88.72
N SER A 561 -46.78 -7.34 88.26
CA SER A 561 -46.84 -8.51 89.16
C SER A 561 -45.49 -9.06 89.67
N LYS A 562 -44.32 -8.54 89.25
CA LYS A 562 -43.01 -9.20 89.50
C LYS A 562 -42.08 -8.57 90.56
N ARG A 563 -42.54 -7.56 91.34
CA ARG A 563 -41.69 -6.84 92.33
C ARG A 563 -41.68 -7.40 93.76
N ALA A 564 -42.57 -8.33 94.14
CA ALA A 564 -42.74 -8.74 95.54
C ALA A 564 -41.81 -9.89 96.01
N GLU A 565 -41.14 -10.63 95.11
CA GLU A 565 -40.37 -11.85 95.46
C GLU A 565 -38.92 -11.59 95.97
N PHE A 566 -38.44 -10.33 96.08
CA PHE A 566 -37.02 -10.02 96.33
C PHE A 566 -36.60 -9.88 97.81
N ASP A 567 -37.50 -9.47 98.72
CA ASP A 567 -37.10 -8.99 100.05
C ASP A 567 -36.90 -10.10 101.12
N GLU A 568 -37.37 -11.32 100.91
CA GLU A 568 -37.38 -12.39 101.92
C GLU A 568 -36.03 -13.13 102.10
N ALA A 569 -35.14 -13.11 101.10
CA ALA A 569 -33.90 -13.91 101.10
C ALA A 569 -32.72 -13.33 101.92
N ARG A 570 -32.82 -12.11 102.49
CA ARG A 570 -31.68 -11.39 103.11
C ARG A 570 -31.44 -11.71 104.59
N ALA A 571 -32.41 -12.25 105.32
CA ALA A 571 -32.37 -12.35 106.78
C ALA A 571 -31.58 -13.55 107.35
N GLN A 572 -31.33 -14.62 106.57
CA GLN A 572 -30.73 -15.87 107.10
C GLN A 572 -29.19 -15.92 107.17
N MET A 573 -28.47 -14.95 106.59
CA MET A 573 -26.99 -14.97 106.47
C MET A 573 -26.23 -14.59 107.78
N ALA A 574 -26.85 -13.87 108.71
CA ALA A 574 -26.15 -13.25 109.83
C ALA A 574 -25.79 -14.20 111.00
N VAL A 575 -26.44 -15.36 111.12
CA VAL A 575 -26.33 -16.26 112.30
C VAL A 575 -25.06 -17.14 112.28
N HIS A 576 -24.52 -17.47 111.10
CA HIS A 576 -23.43 -18.46 110.97
C HIS A 576 -22.01 -17.92 111.25
N LYS A 577 -21.82 -16.60 111.37
CA LYS A 577 -20.48 -15.98 111.51
C LYS A 577 -19.89 -16.08 112.93
N ALA A 578 -20.70 -16.15 113.97
CA ALA A 578 -20.25 -16.08 115.37
C ALA A 578 -19.65 -17.40 115.93
N SER A 579 -19.81 -18.53 115.25
CA SER A 579 -19.35 -19.86 115.71
C SER A 579 -17.87 -20.16 115.40
N TYR A 580 -17.27 -19.46 114.43
CA TYR A 580 -15.91 -19.72 113.92
C TYR A 580 -14.78 -19.17 114.82
N GLU A 581 -14.99 -18.04 115.49
CA GLU A 581 -13.93 -17.31 116.20
C GLU A 581 -13.48 -17.97 117.52
N LYS A 582 -14.26 -18.88 118.09
CA LYS A 582 -13.98 -19.51 119.39
C LYS A 582 -12.94 -20.65 119.32
N ALA A 583 -12.76 -21.28 118.16
CA ALA A 583 -11.88 -22.45 118.00
C ALA A 583 -10.40 -22.09 117.70
N GLU A 584 -10.09 -20.84 117.35
CA GLU A 584 -8.74 -20.41 116.94
C GLU A 584 -7.80 -20.12 118.12
N GLN A 585 -8.34 -19.85 119.30
CA GLN A 585 -7.58 -19.34 120.45
C GLN A 585 -6.82 -20.43 121.22
N GLU A 586 -7.31 -21.67 121.21
CA GLU A 586 -6.70 -22.81 121.93
C GLU A 586 -5.47 -23.40 121.21
N TYR A 587 -5.31 -23.18 119.89
CA TYR A 587 -4.17 -23.67 119.10
C TYR A 587 -2.86 -22.90 119.37
N LYS A 588 -2.93 -21.65 119.84
CA LYS A 588 -1.74 -20.79 119.99
C LYS A 588 -0.84 -21.13 121.18
N GLN A 589 -1.40 -21.64 122.28
CA GLN A 589 -0.63 -21.87 123.53
C GLN A 589 0.33 -23.09 123.46
N HIS A 590 0.07 -24.09 122.61
CA HIS A 590 0.94 -25.26 122.48
C HIS A 590 2.17 -25.05 121.56
N LYS A 591 2.25 -23.92 120.85
CA LYS A 591 3.33 -23.62 119.89
C LYS A 591 4.60 -23.05 120.53
N GLU A 592 4.48 -22.40 121.69
CA GLU A 592 5.60 -21.68 122.33
C GLU A 592 6.63 -22.60 123.01
N GLN A 593 6.25 -23.81 123.42
CA GLN A 593 7.18 -24.76 124.07
C GLN A 593 8.08 -25.53 123.07
N ILE A 594 7.80 -25.48 121.76
CA ILE A 594 8.64 -26.10 120.70
C ILE A 594 9.81 -25.17 120.30
N ASN A 595 9.69 -23.87 120.54
CA ASN A 595 10.63 -22.87 120.04
C ASN A 595 12.00 -22.89 120.74
N THR A 596 12.05 -23.28 122.01
CA THR A 596 13.28 -23.21 122.82
C THR A 596 14.30 -24.30 122.47
N ILE A 597 13.88 -25.42 121.86
CA ILE A 597 14.78 -26.50 121.39
C ILE A 597 15.21 -26.26 119.92
N ALA A 598 14.51 -25.40 119.18
CA ALA A 598 14.87 -25.04 117.81
C ALA A 598 16.07 -24.06 117.71
N GLU A 599 16.25 -23.20 118.71
CA GLU A 599 17.30 -22.17 118.71
C GLU A 599 18.74 -22.75 118.73
N GLU A 600 18.96 -23.91 119.35
CA GLU A 600 20.27 -24.60 119.34
C GLU A 600 20.56 -25.31 118.00
N ALA A 601 19.53 -25.77 117.28
CA ALA A 601 19.67 -26.33 115.94
C ALA A 601 19.89 -25.24 114.87
N ASP A 602 19.30 -24.05 115.05
CA ASP A 602 19.41 -22.93 114.11
C ASP A 602 20.82 -22.33 114.06
N SER A 603 21.54 -22.27 115.20
CA SER A 603 22.93 -21.77 115.24
C SER A 603 23.87 -22.59 114.34
N LYS A 604 23.74 -23.93 114.32
CA LYS A 604 24.54 -24.81 113.45
C LYS A 604 24.05 -24.83 112.00
N LYS A 605 22.76 -24.59 111.76
CA LYS A 605 22.17 -24.42 110.41
C LYS A 605 22.67 -23.17 109.70
N GLU A 606 22.97 -22.10 110.46
CA GLU A 606 23.43 -20.83 109.92
C GLU A 606 24.88 -20.90 109.38
N GLU A 607 25.75 -21.71 110.01
CA GLU A 607 27.08 -22.03 109.49
C GLU A 607 27.02 -22.89 108.20
N LEU A 608 26.11 -23.86 108.13
CA LEU A 608 25.89 -24.66 106.92
C LEU A 608 25.38 -23.78 105.75
N SER A 609 24.42 -22.88 106.02
CA SER A 609 23.85 -21.95 105.03
C SER A 609 24.90 -21.02 104.40
N LYS A 610 25.85 -20.50 105.19
CA LYS A 610 26.95 -19.66 104.66
C LYS A 610 27.87 -20.45 103.73
N THR A 611 28.18 -21.70 104.11
CA THR A 611 29.03 -22.59 103.31
C THR A 611 28.33 -23.03 102.01
N ASP A 612 27.02 -23.30 102.07
CA ASP A 612 26.17 -23.61 100.90
C ASP A 612 26.07 -22.45 99.90
N GLN A 613 25.91 -21.23 100.39
CA GLN A 613 25.86 -20.04 99.53
C GLN A 613 27.18 -19.84 98.77
N GLU A 614 28.32 -20.18 99.36
CA GLU A 614 29.63 -20.03 98.73
C GLU A 614 29.88 -21.09 97.66
N VAL A 615 29.47 -22.35 97.90
CA VAL A 615 29.46 -23.43 96.90
C VAL A 615 28.53 -23.09 95.73
N MET A 616 27.34 -22.58 96.00
CA MET A 616 26.38 -22.21 94.95
C MET A 616 26.88 -21.05 94.08
N LYS A 617 27.54 -20.04 94.67
CA LYS A 617 28.20 -18.95 93.92
C LYS A 617 29.31 -19.48 93.00
N CYS A 618 30.17 -20.36 93.50
CA CYS A 618 31.25 -20.93 92.71
C CYS A 618 30.73 -21.84 91.57
N LYS A 619 29.70 -22.67 91.84
CA LYS A 619 29.04 -23.49 90.81
C LYS A 619 28.35 -22.65 89.74
N HIS A 620 27.70 -21.55 90.14
CA HIS A 620 27.07 -20.63 89.22
C HIS A 620 28.09 -19.93 88.31
N HIS A 621 29.23 -19.49 88.85
CA HIS A 621 30.31 -18.91 88.04
C HIS A 621 30.94 -19.92 87.09
N LYS A 622 31.18 -21.17 87.52
CA LYS A 622 31.65 -22.24 86.64
C LYS A 622 30.68 -22.48 85.48
N LYS A 623 29.39 -22.64 85.77
CA LYS A 623 28.34 -22.85 84.76
C LYS A 623 28.25 -21.67 83.78
N HIS A 624 28.31 -20.43 84.29
CA HIS A 624 28.30 -19.23 83.46
C HIS A 624 29.47 -19.17 82.47
N TYR A 625 30.68 -19.54 82.89
CA TYR A 625 31.84 -19.57 82.00
C TYR A 625 31.83 -20.79 81.05
N ASP A 626 31.29 -21.94 81.46
CA ASP A 626 31.06 -23.09 80.57
C ASP A 626 30.02 -22.77 79.48
N ASP A 627 28.91 -22.13 79.85
CA ASP A 627 27.86 -21.70 78.90
C ASP A 627 28.42 -20.64 77.93
N LYS A 628 29.23 -19.69 78.41
CA LYS A 628 29.94 -18.73 77.55
C LYS A 628 30.95 -19.40 76.60
N ARG A 629 31.70 -20.40 77.08
CA ARG A 629 32.63 -21.16 76.22
C ARG A 629 31.87 -21.94 75.15
N SER A 630 30.78 -22.60 75.52
CA SER A 630 29.93 -23.35 74.59
C SER A 630 29.32 -22.43 73.52
N ALA A 631 28.80 -21.27 73.92
CA ALA A 631 28.29 -20.27 72.98
C ALA A 631 29.39 -19.73 72.04
N HIS A 632 30.61 -19.51 72.55
CA HIS A 632 31.76 -19.08 71.77
C HIS A 632 32.21 -20.13 70.73
N LEU A 633 32.26 -21.41 71.12
CA LEU A 633 32.59 -22.52 70.22
C LEU A 633 31.53 -22.71 69.13
N ASN A 634 30.25 -22.60 69.48
CA ASN A 634 29.16 -22.65 68.50
C ASN A 634 29.26 -21.46 67.52
N ASN A 635 29.62 -20.26 68.00
CA ASN A 635 29.83 -19.10 67.13
C ASN A 635 30.99 -19.34 66.13
N ILE A 636 32.11 -19.91 66.58
CA ILE A 636 33.23 -20.30 65.70
C ILE A 636 32.76 -21.29 64.64
N GLN A 637 32.04 -22.34 65.03
CA GLN A 637 31.53 -23.35 64.08
C GLN A 637 30.55 -22.75 63.06
N THR A 638 29.74 -21.78 63.48
CA THR A 638 28.84 -21.05 62.59
C THR A 638 29.62 -20.17 61.60
N LEU A 639 30.68 -19.50 62.05
CA LEU A 639 31.56 -18.70 61.21
C LEU A 639 32.35 -19.57 60.21
N GLU A 640 32.76 -20.78 60.59
CA GLU A 640 33.43 -21.75 59.69
C GLU A 640 32.50 -22.21 58.57
N ALA A 641 31.27 -22.60 58.91
CA ALA A 641 30.25 -22.98 57.92
C ALA A 641 29.92 -21.82 56.96
N ASN A 642 29.83 -20.59 57.49
CA ASN A 642 29.61 -19.40 56.67
C ASN A 642 30.79 -19.11 55.71
N LEU A 643 32.02 -19.33 56.17
CA LEU A 643 33.22 -19.15 55.34
C LEU A 643 33.26 -20.19 54.22
N GLU A 644 33.01 -21.47 54.53
CA GLU A 644 32.96 -22.54 53.54
C GLU A 644 31.87 -22.31 52.49
N SER A 645 30.68 -21.85 52.92
CA SER A 645 29.60 -21.45 52.00
C SER A 645 30.02 -20.30 51.09
N LYS A 646 30.71 -19.28 51.62
CA LYS A 646 31.19 -18.12 50.83
C LYS A 646 32.32 -18.49 49.87
N GLU A 647 33.20 -19.42 50.23
CA GLU A 647 34.24 -19.93 49.34
C GLU A 647 33.68 -20.78 48.19
N GLN A 648 32.61 -21.55 48.43
CA GLN A 648 31.87 -22.25 47.38
C GLN A 648 31.15 -21.26 46.45
N GLU A 649 30.52 -20.22 46.99
CA GLU A 649 29.89 -19.13 46.23
C GLU A 649 30.92 -18.39 45.35
N LEU A 650 32.12 -18.15 45.88
CA LEU A 650 33.23 -17.54 45.15
C LEU A 650 33.69 -18.40 43.98
N LYS A 651 33.93 -19.71 44.20
CA LYS A 651 34.31 -20.64 43.11
C LYS A 651 33.26 -20.70 42.02
N ALA A 652 31.98 -20.75 42.39
CA ALA A 652 30.87 -20.74 41.45
C ALA A 652 30.80 -19.41 40.66
N SER A 653 31.04 -18.27 41.32
CA SER A 653 31.04 -16.95 40.70
C SER A 653 32.21 -16.77 39.73
N ILE A 654 33.42 -17.26 40.06
CA ILE A 654 34.59 -17.24 39.16
C ILE A 654 34.32 -18.09 37.91
N ALA A 655 33.74 -19.29 38.06
CA ALA A 655 33.41 -20.16 36.93
C ALA A 655 32.41 -19.48 35.97
N LYS A 656 31.37 -18.83 36.51
CA LYS A 656 30.40 -18.06 35.73
C LYS A 656 31.06 -16.87 35.03
N ALA A 657 31.93 -16.11 35.71
CA ALA A 657 32.61 -14.97 35.13
C ALA A 657 33.56 -15.36 34.00
N THR A 658 34.32 -16.45 34.18
CA THR A 658 35.28 -16.98 33.19
C THR A 658 34.58 -17.42 31.90
N THR A 659 33.32 -17.88 31.99
CA THR A 659 32.50 -18.25 30.82
C THR A 659 32.12 -17.03 29.97
N ILE A 660 31.95 -15.86 30.59
CA ILE A 660 31.55 -14.61 29.92
C ILE A 660 32.77 -13.85 29.39
N CYS A 661 33.86 -13.83 30.18
CA CYS A 661 35.11 -13.20 29.81
C CYS A 661 36.28 -14.00 30.43
N PRO A 662 37.13 -14.64 29.62
CA PRO A 662 38.22 -15.48 30.14
C PRO A 662 39.36 -14.66 30.78
N GLU A 663 39.45 -13.36 30.49
CA GLU A 663 40.48 -12.45 31.02
C GLU A 663 39.96 -11.72 32.26
N ARG A 664 40.71 -11.75 33.37
CA ARG A 664 40.34 -11.11 34.63
C ARG A 664 40.50 -9.59 34.52
N LEU A 665 39.38 -8.87 34.61
CA LEU A 665 39.33 -7.41 34.52
C LEU A 665 39.32 -6.77 35.92
N GLU A 666 40.28 -5.89 36.21
CA GLU A 666 40.24 -5.04 37.40
C GLU A 666 39.31 -3.84 37.17
N VAL A 667 38.11 -3.90 37.77
CA VAL A 667 37.09 -2.86 37.60
C VAL A 667 36.96 -2.07 38.90
N ARG A 668 37.19 -0.75 38.84
CA ARG A 668 37.08 0.17 40.00
C ARG A 668 35.65 0.59 40.34
N ARG A 669 34.67 0.21 39.52
CA ARG A 669 33.24 0.58 39.65
C ARG A 669 32.50 -0.50 40.44
N THR A 670 31.44 -0.11 41.15
CA THR A 670 30.60 -1.02 41.97
C THR A 670 29.57 -1.77 41.12
N ALA A 671 29.14 -2.96 41.56
CA ALA A 671 28.16 -3.77 40.82
C ALA A 671 26.87 -2.98 40.60
N ARG A 672 26.41 -2.26 41.63
CA ARG A 672 25.19 -1.45 41.56
C ARG A 672 25.22 -0.35 40.50
N SER A 673 26.39 0.27 40.27
CA SER A 673 26.54 1.30 39.23
C SER A 673 26.44 0.67 37.84
N LEU A 674 27.15 -0.43 37.61
CA LEU A 674 27.14 -1.14 36.33
C LEU A 674 25.76 -1.75 36.03
N ASP A 675 25.07 -2.28 37.04
CA ASP A 675 23.73 -2.87 36.87
C ASP A 675 22.70 -1.80 36.46
N SER A 676 22.78 -0.62 37.07
CA SER A 676 21.92 0.52 36.70
C SER A 676 22.16 0.97 35.25
N GLU A 677 23.41 0.96 34.79
CA GLU A 677 23.79 1.36 33.44
C GLU A 677 23.42 0.29 32.41
N ILE A 678 23.63 -1.00 32.74
CA ILE A 678 23.22 -2.16 31.93
C ILE A 678 21.70 -2.18 31.79
N ASN A 679 20.94 -2.03 32.88
CA ASN A 679 19.48 -2.03 32.82
C ASN A 679 18.95 -0.83 32.03
N ARG A 680 19.56 0.35 32.21
CA ARG A 680 19.21 1.53 31.40
C ARG A 680 19.51 1.31 29.91
N LEU A 681 20.65 0.69 29.56
CA LEU A 681 20.99 0.36 28.18
C LEU A 681 20.05 -0.72 27.61
N LYS A 682 19.75 -1.78 28.37
CA LYS A 682 18.82 -2.85 27.95
C LYS A 682 17.43 -2.30 27.67
N VAL A 683 16.89 -1.48 28.57
CA VAL A 683 15.59 -0.83 28.36
C VAL A 683 15.64 0.03 27.10
N LYS A 684 16.68 0.84 26.93
CA LYS A 684 16.85 1.70 25.75
C LYS A 684 16.94 0.90 24.43
N ILE A 685 17.70 -0.20 24.41
CA ILE A 685 17.83 -1.11 23.27
C ILE A 685 16.47 -1.76 22.96
N THR A 686 15.78 -2.30 23.97
CA THR A 686 14.50 -2.99 23.81
C THR A 686 13.44 -2.03 23.26
N THR A 687 13.32 -0.83 23.84
CA THR A 687 12.37 0.19 23.37
C THR A 687 12.66 0.63 21.93
N GLN A 688 13.94 0.74 21.53
CA GLN A 688 14.29 1.09 20.14
C GLN A 688 14.09 -0.07 19.17
N GLN A 689 14.36 -1.32 19.56
CA GLN A 689 14.07 -2.51 18.74
C GLN A 689 12.56 -2.69 18.52
N GLU A 690 11.74 -2.52 19.55
CA GLU A 690 10.28 -2.55 19.44
C GLU A 690 9.74 -1.45 18.51
N GLN A 691 10.36 -0.26 18.52
CA GLN A 691 9.97 0.86 17.65
C GLN A 691 10.43 0.70 16.20
N GLN A 692 11.58 0.06 15.95
CA GLN A 692 12.18 -0.02 14.61
C GLN A 692 11.73 -1.24 13.81
N GLY A 693 11.34 -2.34 14.46
CA GLY A 693 10.92 -3.57 13.81
C GLY A 693 12.09 -4.43 13.32
N ASP A 694 11.82 -5.38 12.43
CA ASP A 694 12.80 -6.35 11.95
C ASP A 694 13.90 -5.71 11.06
N ARG A 695 15.16 -6.06 11.32
CA ARG A 695 16.35 -5.47 10.67
C ARG A 695 16.32 -5.71 9.17
N GLU A 696 16.08 -6.95 8.74
CA GLU A 696 16.05 -7.29 7.31
C GLU A 696 14.94 -6.52 6.59
N GLU A 697 13.79 -6.38 7.24
CA GLU A 697 12.65 -5.65 6.69
C GLU A 697 12.93 -4.15 6.58
N VAL A 698 13.60 -3.51 7.56
CA VAL A 698 14.00 -2.10 7.47
C VAL A 698 14.98 -1.86 6.33
N VAL A 699 15.99 -2.73 6.17
CA VAL A 699 16.96 -2.65 5.06
C VAL A 699 16.26 -2.82 3.71
N ARG A 700 15.37 -3.82 3.60
CA ARG A 700 14.59 -4.08 2.39
C ARG A 700 13.71 -2.90 2.02
N GLN A 701 12.99 -2.34 2.99
CA GLN A 701 12.12 -1.17 2.78
C GLN A 701 12.91 0.07 2.38
N TYR A 702 14.11 0.28 2.93
CA TYR A 702 15.00 1.37 2.52
C TYR A 702 15.46 1.20 1.07
N GLN A 703 15.95 0.01 0.69
CA GLN A 703 16.38 -0.28 -0.67
C GLN A 703 15.24 -0.12 -1.68
N GLU A 704 14.05 -0.63 -1.36
CA GLU A 704 12.85 -0.51 -2.18
C GLU A 704 12.43 0.96 -2.34
N ALA A 705 12.44 1.76 -1.27
CA ALA A 705 12.13 3.18 -1.32
C ALA A 705 13.16 3.98 -2.13
N LEU A 706 14.45 3.67 -2.00
CA LEU A 706 15.53 4.30 -2.77
C LEU A 706 15.40 4.02 -4.27
N GLU A 707 15.17 2.76 -4.64
CA GLU A 707 15.06 2.33 -6.03
C GLU A 707 13.80 2.93 -6.68
N ASN A 708 12.67 2.92 -5.97
CA ASN A 708 11.43 3.55 -6.42
C ASN A 708 11.61 5.07 -6.62
N TYR A 709 12.26 5.76 -5.68
CA TYR A 709 12.54 7.20 -5.80
C TYR A 709 13.45 7.49 -7.00
N LYS A 710 14.56 6.74 -7.17
CA LYS A 710 15.49 6.91 -8.29
C LYS A 710 14.82 6.69 -9.64
N ASN A 711 14.06 5.61 -9.77
CA ASN A 711 13.37 5.28 -11.02
C ASN A 711 12.35 6.36 -11.39
N MET A 712 11.52 6.81 -10.43
CA MET A 712 10.54 7.85 -10.68
C MET A 712 11.20 9.21 -10.97
N ALA A 713 12.28 9.56 -10.27
CA ALA A 713 13.06 10.79 -10.51
C ALA A 713 13.70 10.79 -11.91
N GLN A 714 14.20 9.65 -12.38
CA GLN A 714 14.77 9.54 -13.71
C GLN A 714 13.69 9.65 -14.80
N GLN A 715 12.54 9.00 -14.61
CA GLN A 715 11.39 9.12 -15.52
C GLN A 715 10.90 10.57 -15.61
N MET A 716 10.78 11.26 -14.48
CA MET A 716 10.47 12.69 -14.38
C MET A 716 11.43 13.56 -15.19
N LYS A 717 12.73 13.32 -15.04
CA LYS A 717 13.78 14.06 -15.77
C LYS A 717 13.64 13.84 -17.28
N ASN A 718 13.42 12.60 -17.69
CA ASN A 718 13.24 12.24 -19.09
C ASN A 718 11.98 12.90 -19.68
N LEU A 719 10.84 12.84 -18.99
CA LEU A 719 9.59 13.48 -19.42
C LEU A 719 9.73 15.00 -19.56
N ASN A 720 10.35 15.66 -18.57
CA ASN A 720 10.62 17.09 -18.64
C ASN A 720 11.53 17.45 -19.83
N SER A 721 12.55 16.65 -20.10
CA SER A 721 13.42 16.87 -21.27
C SER A 721 12.68 16.67 -22.60
N PHE A 722 11.76 15.71 -22.65
CA PHE A 722 10.90 15.44 -23.80
C PHE A 722 9.94 16.60 -24.06
N ILE A 723 9.26 17.12 -23.02
CA ILE A 723 8.34 18.26 -23.11
C ILE A 723 9.07 19.50 -23.65
N LYS A 724 10.28 19.80 -23.12
CA LYS A 724 11.11 20.92 -23.61
C LYS A 724 11.48 20.75 -25.08
N SER A 725 11.86 19.55 -25.48
CA SER A 725 12.21 19.23 -26.87
C SER A 725 10.99 19.37 -27.79
N LEU A 726 9.84 18.87 -27.34
CA LEU A 726 8.56 18.99 -28.06
C LEU A 726 8.18 20.46 -28.25
N ASP A 727 8.33 21.29 -27.22
CA ASP A 727 8.02 22.73 -27.30
C ASP A 727 8.89 23.44 -28.34
N SER A 728 10.21 23.19 -28.32
CA SER A 728 11.15 23.75 -29.31
C SER A 728 10.78 23.35 -30.74
N VAL A 729 10.51 22.05 -30.97
CA VAL A 729 10.10 21.54 -32.28
C VAL A 729 8.75 22.12 -32.72
N MET A 730 7.80 22.27 -31.80
CA MET A 730 6.49 22.85 -32.08
C MET A 730 6.58 24.31 -32.49
N ASN A 731 7.39 25.11 -31.80
CA ASN A 731 7.62 26.51 -32.15
C ASN A 731 8.22 26.66 -33.55
N GLN A 732 9.21 25.83 -33.89
CA GLN A 732 9.79 25.80 -35.23
C GLN A 732 8.76 25.39 -36.30
N ARG A 733 7.95 24.36 -36.03
CA ARG A 733 6.90 23.91 -36.98
C ARG A 733 5.82 24.95 -37.20
N LEU A 734 5.40 25.67 -36.15
CA LEU A 734 4.43 26.75 -36.26
C LEU A 734 4.97 27.92 -37.10
N GLN A 735 6.26 28.24 -36.97
CA GLN A 735 6.91 29.24 -37.81
C GLN A 735 6.92 28.80 -39.28
N VAL A 736 7.38 27.58 -39.56
CA VAL A 736 7.39 27.02 -40.92
C VAL A 736 5.98 26.96 -41.51
N TYR A 737 4.97 26.61 -40.71
CA TYR A 737 3.57 26.64 -41.14
C TYR A 737 3.09 28.04 -41.53
N ALA A 738 3.44 29.07 -40.75
CA ALA A 738 3.11 30.45 -41.08
C ALA A 738 3.78 30.92 -42.38
N GLU A 739 5.05 30.56 -42.58
CA GLU A 739 5.82 30.83 -43.80
C GLU A 739 5.22 30.11 -45.01
N LEU A 740 4.91 28.81 -44.87
CA LEU A 740 4.29 27.99 -45.92
C LEU A 740 2.93 28.54 -46.31
N ARG A 741 2.08 28.89 -45.33
CA ARG A 741 0.75 29.48 -45.58
C ARG A 741 0.87 30.78 -46.38
N ARG A 742 1.80 31.67 -46.00
CA ARG A 742 2.07 32.92 -46.72
C ARG A 742 2.58 32.65 -48.14
N PHE A 743 3.51 31.71 -48.29
CA PHE A 743 4.07 31.33 -49.59
C PHE A 743 3.01 30.76 -50.53
N LEU A 744 2.19 29.82 -50.07
CA LEU A 744 1.12 29.21 -50.87
C LEU A 744 0.06 30.24 -51.27
N SER A 745 -0.32 31.16 -50.39
CA SER A 745 -1.25 32.24 -50.71
C SER A 745 -0.69 33.20 -51.76
N ALA A 746 0.57 33.63 -51.62
CA ALA A 746 1.23 34.49 -52.61
C ALA A 746 1.34 33.79 -53.98
N ARG A 747 1.69 32.51 -53.98
CA ARG A 747 1.79 31.70 -55.20
C ARG A 747 0.42 31.49 -55.85
N CYS A 748 -0.63 31.23 -55.07
CA CYS A 748 -2.01 31.13 -55.56
C CYS A 748 -2.43 32.41 -56.28
N LYS A 749 -2.16 33.57 -55.66
CA LYS A 749 -2.45 34.89 -56.22
C LYS A 749 -1.71 35.09 -57.55
N TYR A 750 -0.41 34.85 -57.58
CA TYR A 750 0.41 35.00 -58.79
C TYR A 750 -0.11 34.15 -59.96
N TYR A 751 -0.42 32.87 -59.72
CA TYR A 751 -0.97 32.01 -60.77
C TYR A 751 -2.37 32.44 -61.20
N PHE A 752 -3.21 32.91 -60.28
CA PHE A 752 -4.54 33.40 -60.63
C PHE A 752 -4.46 34.61 -61.56
N ASP A 753 -3.63 35.59 -61.22
CA ASP A 753 -3.41 36.81 -62.01
C ASP A 753 -2.83 36.46 -63.40
N SER A 754 -1.84 35.56 -63.44
CA SER A 754 -1.23 35.08 -64.70
C SER A 754 -2.21 34.35 -65.61
N MET A 755 -3.13 33.55 -65.05
CA MET A 755 -4.12 32.80 -65.82
C MET A 755 -5.21 33.73 -66.39
N LEU A 756 -5.67 34.72 -65.60
CA LEU A 756 -6.62 35.73 -66.08
C LEU A 756 -6.04 36.61 -67.20
N ALA A 757 -4.76 36.99 -67.09
CA ALA A 757 -4.08 37.82 -68.07
C ALA A 757 -4.04 37.22 -69.49
N GLN A 758 -4.13 35.89 -69.63
CA GLN A 758 -4.18 35.23 -70.96
C GLN A 758 -5.38 35.64 -71.80
N ARG A 759 -6.38 36.26 -71.16
CA ARG A 759 -7.59 36.77 -71.79
C ARG A 759 -7.70 38.30 -71.72
N GLY A 760 -6.69 38.98 -71.17
CA GLY A 760 -6.77 40.42 -70.90
C GLY A 760 -7.77 40.76 -69.79
N TYR A 761 -8.07 39.82 -68.88
CA TYR A 761 -8.82 40.10 -67.66
C TYR A 761 -7.84 40.48 -66.55
N THR A 762 -8.26 41.39 -65.68
CA THR A 762 -7.54 41.73 -64.45
C THR A 762 -8.29 41.14 -63.26
N GLY A 763 -7.56 40.61 -62.27
CA GLY A 763 -8.14 40.04 -61.07
C GLY A 763 -7.40 40.49 -59.83
N SER A 764 -8.06 40.39 -58.68
CA SER A 764 -7.44 40.57 -57.38
C SER A 764 -7.87 39.44 -56.44
N MET A 765 -6.89 38.84 -55.78
CA MET A 765 -7.08 37.84 -54.75
C MET A 765 -6.47 38.32 -53.43
N THR A 766 -7.31 38.50 -52.43
CA THR A 766 -6.92 39.02 -51.11
C THR A 766 -7.16 37.97 -50.05
N PHE A 767 -6.07 37.45 -49.47
CA PHE A 767 -6.11 36.54 -48.33
C PHE A 767 -6.01 37.34 -47.03
N ASN A 768 -6.99 37.18 -46.15
CA ASN A 768 -6.87 37.62 -44.76
C ASN A 768 -6.80 36.40 -43.85
N HIS A 769 -5.58 36.05 -43.46
CA HIS A 769 -5.30 34.92 -42.59
C HIS A 769 -5.76 35.10 -41.15
N LYS A 770 -6.02 36.34 -40.71
CA LYS A 770 -6.50 36.64 -39.34
C LYS A 770 -8.02 36.49 -39.25
N SER A 771 -8.76 37.00 -40.23
CA SER A 771 -10.22 36.83 -40.30
C SER A 771 -10.66 35.56 -41.04
N GLU A 772 -9.69 34.75 -41.51
CA GLU A 772 -9.94 33.53 -42.29
C GLU A 772 -10.83 33.78 -43.52
N THR A 773 -10.58 34.87 -44.26
CA THR A 773 -11.34 35.22 -45.47
C THR A 773 -10.48 35.25 -46.73
N LEU A 774 -11.09 34.86 -47.85
CA LEU A 774 -10.53 34.94 -49.18
C LEU A 774 -11.50 35.69 -50.11
N SER A 775 -11.15 36.92 -50.44
CA SER A 775 -11.91 37.76 -51.39
C SER A 775 -11.28 37.66 -52.78
N ILE A 776 -12.12 37.51 -53.80
CA ILE A 776 -11.70 37.37 -55.20
C ILE A 776 -12.58 38.28 -56.05
N SER A 777 -11.96 39.22 -56.78
CA SER A 777 -12.62 40.10 -57.75
C SER A 777 -11.97 39.95 -59.13
N VAL A 778 -12.77 40.11 -60.18
CA VAL A 778 -12.32 39.97 -61.58
C VAL A 778 -13.01 41.02 -62.43
N GLN A 779 -12.24 41.69 -63.29
CA GLN A 779 -12.68 42.71 -64.22
C GLN A 779 -12.35 42.27 -65.66
N PRO A 780 -13.36 42.10 -66.53
CA PRO A 780 -13.15 41.79 -67.94
C PRO A 780 -12.85 43.07 -68.76
N GLY A 781 -11.70 43.12 -69.45
CA GLY A 781 -11.33 44.18 -70.42
C GLY A 781 -10.31 45.23 -69.95
N GLN A 782 -9.88 46.13 -70.86
CA GLN A 782 -8.97 47.26 -70.57
C GLN A 782 -9.72 48.57 -70.20
N GLY A 783 -10.71 48.48 -69.30
CA GLY A 783 -11.43 49.65 -68.79
C GLY A 783 -10.81 50.22 -67.50
N ASN A 784 -10.99 51.52 -67.24
CA ASN A 784 -10.43 52.28 -66.11
C ASN A 784 -10.34 51.50 -64.77
N LYS A 785 -9.23 51.69 -64.05
CA LYS A 785 -8.86 51.06 -62.76
C LYS A 785 -9.84 51.29 -61.58
N ALA A 786 -10.98 51.95 -61.80
CA ALA A 786 -11.79 52.52 -60.72
C ALA A 786 -12.84 51.58 -60.13
N ASP A 787 -13.32 50.54 -60.83
CA ASP A 787 -14.36 49.64 -60.27
C ASP A 787 -14.02 48.16 -60.52
N LEU A 788 -13.34 47.53 -59.55
CA LEU A 788 -13.27 46.07 -59.44
C LEU A 788 -14.66 45.55 -59.03
N SER A 789 -15.40 44.96 -59.97
CA SER A 789 -16.76 44.50 -59.70
C SER A 789 -16.77 43.14 -58.98
N ASP A 790 -17.76 42.96 -58.08
CA ASP A 790 -18.01 41.68 -57.41
C ASP A 790 -18.36 40.62 -58.47
N MET A 791 -17.93 39.36 -58.28
CA MET A 791 -18.12 38.24 -59.23
C MET A 791 -19.60 37.99 -59.58
N ARG A 792 -20.52 38.55 -58.79
CA ARG A 792 -21.98 38.54 -59.02
C ARG A 792 -22.43 39.40 -60.21
N SER A 793 -21.58 40.29 -60.72
CA SER A 793 -21.86 41.17 -61.86
C SER A 793 -21.40 40.60 -63.21
N LEU A 794 -20.61 39.53 -63.21
CA LEU A 794 -20.03 38.91 -64.42
C LEU A 794 -21.08 38.09 -65.20
N SER A 795 -20.88 37.91 -66.51
CA SER A 795 -21.67 36.98 -67.34
C SER A 795 -21.43 35.51 -66.96
N GLY A 796 -22.34 34.60 -67.32
CA GLY A 796 -22.21 33.17 -67.02
C GLY A 796 -20.92 32.54 -67.57
N GLY A 797 -20.48 32.97 -68.75
CA GLY A 797 -19.22 32.55 -69.36
C GLY A 797 -18.00 33.08 -68.59
N GLU A 798 -17.99 34.35 -68.21
CA GLU A 798 -16.88 34.99 -67.46
C GLU A 798 -16.71 34.39 -66.06
N ARG A 799 -17.81 34.06 -65.39
CA ARG A 799 -17.80 33.35 -64.11
C ARG A 799 -17.18 31.97 -64.24
N SER A 800 -17.56 31.23 -65.28
CA SER A 800 -17.02 29.88 -65.56
C SER A 800 -15.52 29.95 -65.87
N PHE A 801 -15.10 30.91 -66.68
CA PHE A 801 -13.69 31.15 -66.99
C PHE A 801 -12.85 31.53 -65.75
N SER A 802 -13.36 32.44 -64.91
CA SER A 802 -12.71 32.84 -63.66
C SER A 802 -12.61 31.68 -62.66
N THR A 803 -13.61 30.79 -62.64
CA THR A 803 -13.62 29.56 -61.83
C THR A 803 -12.54 28.59 -62.30
N VAL A 804 -12.38 28.39 -63.61
CA VAL A 804 -11.28 27.57 -64.17
C VAL A 804 -9.92 28.16 -63.81
N CYS A 805 -9.74 29.48 -63.93
CA CYS A 805 -8.49 30.16 -63.54
C CYS A 805 -8.16 29.95 -62.05
N PHE A 806 -9.17 30.02 -61.18
CA PHE A 806 -9.03 29.75 -59.74
C PHE A 806 -8.67 28.29 -59.45
N VAL A 807 -9.31 27.32 -60.11
CA VAL A 807 -8.97 25.90 -59.93
C VAL A 807 -7.54 25.62 -60.40
N LEU A 808 -7.13 26.20 -61.53
CA LEU A 808 -5.77 26.06 -62.05
C LEU A 808 -4.71 26.68 -61.13
N SER A 809 -5.01 27.82 -60.50
CA SER A 809 -4.09 28.44 -59.54
C SER A 809 -3.93 27.60 -58.28
N LEU A 810 -5.02 27.00 -57.77
CA LEU A 810 -4.95 26.02 -56.68
C LEU A 810 -4.15 24.78 -57.09
N TRP A 811 -4.40 24.24 -58.27
CA TRP A 811 -3.63 23.12 -58.82
C TRP A 811 -2.13 23.40 -58.98
N ALA A 812 -1.71 24.66 -59.08
CA ALA A 812 -0.29 25.01 -59.11
C ALA A 812 0.40 24.97 -57.74
N ILE A 813 -0.39 24.91 -56.65
CA ILE A 813 0.08 24.91 -55.26
C ILE A 813 -0.33 23.66 -54.47
N THR A 814 -1.15 22.79 -55.04
CA THR A 814 -1.54 21.51 -54.43
C THR A 814 -0.75 20.33 -55.02
N GLU A 815 -0.45 19.36 -54.16
CA GLU A 815 0.16 18.09 -54.54
C GLU A 815 -0.89 16.99 -54.57
N ALA A 816 -1.36 16.65 -55.76
CA ALA A 816 -2.30 15.56 -55.99
C ALA A 816 -1.91 14.81 -57.27
N PRO A 817 -1.79 13.46 -57.22
CA PRO A 817 -1.39 12.66 -58.39
C PRO A 817 -2.49 12.59 -59.46
N PHE A 818 -3.75 12.69 -59.05
CA PHE A 818 -4.92 12.68 -59.93
C PHE A 818 -5.70 13.98 -59.82
N ARG A 819 -6.15 14.51 -60.95
CA ARG A 819 -6.92 15.76 -61.05
C ARG A 819 -8.11 15.54 -61.94
N CYS A 820 -9.30 15.69 -61.37
CA CYS A 820 -10.55 15.48 -62.08
C CYS A 820 -11.35 16.77 -62.12
N LEU A 821 -11.86 17.14 -63.29
CA LEU A 821 -12.82 18.22 -63.47
C LEU A 821 -14.01 17.71 -64.25
N ASP A 822 -15.20 18.06 -63.78
CA ASP A 822 -16.47 17.65 -64.37
C ASP A 822 -17.31 18.87 -64.73
N GLU A 823 -17.99 18.77 -65.88
CA GLU A 823 -18.87 19.79 -66.46
C GLU A 823 -18.24 21.21 -66.54
N PHE A 824 -16.94 21.32 -66.76
CA PHE A 824 -16.22 22.58 -66.65
C PHE A 824 -16.56 23.60 -67.77
N ASP A 825 -17.05 23.16 -68.93
CA ASP A 825 -17.30 23.98 -70.12
C ASP A 825 -18.79 24.25 -70.44
N VAL A 826 -19.73 23.73 -69.64
CA VAL A 826 -21.17 23.73 -69.95
C VAL A 826 -21.77 25.14 -70.14
N TYR A 827 -21.26 26.14 -69.42
CA TYR A 827 -21.76 27.52 -69.41
C TYR A 827 -20.82 28.52 -70.10
N MET A 828 -19.83 27.99 -70.81
CA MET A 828 -18.84 28.78 -71.52
C MET A 828 -19.31 29.01 -72.95
N ASP A 829 -19.17 30.24 -73.44
CA ASP A 829 -19.23 30.48 -74.88
C ASP A 829 -18.05 29.79 -75.59
N MET A 830 -18.10 29.74 -76.93
CA MET A 830 -17.08 29.05 -77.73
C MET A 830 -15.67 29.64 -77.56
N VAL A 831 -15.54 30.92 -77.23
CA VAL A 831 -14.24 31.60 -77.05
C VAL A 831 -13.65 31.26 -75.69
N ASN A 832 -14.43 31.39 -74.62
CA ASN A 832 -14.07 30.98 -73.26
C ASN A 832 -13.67 29.53 -73.22
N ARG A 833 -14.47 28.69 -73.85
CA ARG A 833 -14.27 27.25 -73.89
C ARG A 833 -12.93 26.90 -74.52
N ARG A 834 -12.61 27.47 -75.68
CA ARG A 834 -11.34 27.23 -76.36
C ARG A 834 -10.14 27.65 -75.51
N ILE A 835 -10.17 28.87 -74.96
CA ILE A 835 -9.06 29.41 -74.16
C ILE A 835 -8.87 28.58 -72.88
N SER A 836 -9.95 28.24 -72.16
CA SER A 836 -9.86 27.42 -70.95
C SER A 836 -9.35 26.00 -71.23
N MET A 837 -9.74 25.40 -72.36
CA MET A 837 -9.22 24.11 -72.79
C MET A 837 -7.72 24.17 -73.07
N ASP A 838 -7.26 25.16 -73.84
CA ASP A 838 -5.84 25.34 -74.14
C ASP A 838 -5.02 25.56 -72.85
N MET A 839 -5.54 26.35 -71.91
CA MET A 839 -4.92 26.56 -70.59
C MET A 839 -4.79 25.26 -69.79
N MET A 840 -5.87 24.48 -69.68
CA MET A 840 -5.86 23.22 -68.93
C MET A 840 -4.92 22.19 -69.55
N LEU A 841 -4.92 22.07 -70.89
CA LEU A 841 -4.00 21.18 -71.62
C LEU A 841 -2.55 21.61 -71.46
N LYS A 842 -2.26 22.92 -71.49
CA LYS A 842 -0.91 23.44 -71.26
C LYS A 842 -0.41 23.14 -69.84
N VAL A 843 -1.26 23.30 -68.83
CA VAL A 843 -0.93 22.94 -67.44
C VAL A 843 -0.71 21.43 -67.31
N ALA A 844 -1.56 20.61 -67.94
CA ALA A 844 -1.40 19.16 -67.92
C ALA A 844 -0.10 18.70 -68.61
N ALA A 845 0.24 19.27 -69.77
CA ALA A 845 1.46 18.96 -70.50
C ALA A 845 2.74 19.36 -69.71
N GLY A 846 2.68 20.44 -68.93
CA GLY A 846 3.76 20.87 -68.05
C GLY A 846 3.95 19.99 -66.81
N GLN A 847 2.97 19.16 -66.45
CA GLN A 847 2.96 18.35 -65.24
C GLN A 847 2.92 16.84 -65.57
N ARG A 848 3.97 16.36 -66.25
CA ARG A 848 4.07 14.98 -66.77
C ARG A 848 3.93 13.86 -65.72
N TYR A 849 4.18 14.14 -64.45
CA TYR A 849 4.04 13.18 -63.35
C TYR A 849 2.64 13.13 -62.73
N ARG A 850 1.64 13.77 -63.35
CA ARG A 850 0.26 13.85 -62.84
C ARG A 850 -0.74 13.45 -63.92
N GLN A 851 -1.84 12.83 -63.52
CA GLN A 851 -2.92 12.44 -64.42
C GLN A 851 -4.09 13.43 -64.33
N PHE A 852 -4.55 13.90 -65.48
CA PHE A 852 -5.68 14.83 -65.60
C PHE A 852 -6.85 14.11 -66.29
N ILE A 853 -8.03 14.24 -65.70
CA ILE A 853 -9.28 13.63 -66.17
C ILE A 853 -10.30 14.76 -66.31
N PHE A 854 -10.74 15.00 -67.53
CA PHE A 854 -11.73 16.03 -67.84
C PHE A 854 -12.99 15.35 -68.35
N LEU A 855 -14.12 15.62 -67.69
CA LEU A 855 -15.44 15.14 -68.06
C LEU A 855 -16.23 16.33 -68.60
N THR A 856 -16.79 16.16 -69.80
CA THR A 856 -17.56 17.19 -70.49
C THR A 856 -18.71 16.55 -71.26
N PRO A 857 -19.93 17.13 -71.22
CA PRO A 857 -21.04 16.71 -72.06
C PRO A 857 -20.96 17.29 -73.47
N GLN A 858 -20.04 18.22 -73.75
CA GLN A 858 -19.92 18.89 -75.03
C GLN A 858 -18.91 18.20 -75.96
N SER A 859 -19.12 18.31 -77.27
CA SER A 859 -18.25 17.67 -78.27
C SER A 859 -16.81 18.20 -78.23
N MET A 860 -15.83 17.30 -78.36
CA MET A 860 -14.38 17.57 -78.30
C MET A 860 -13.66 17.39 -79.65
N SER A 861 -14.39 17.49 -80.76
CA SER A 861 -13.87 17.26 -82.13
C SER A 861 -12.73 18.20 -82.56
N SER A 862 -12.51 19.31 -81.86
CA SER A 862 -11.55 20.36 -82.20
C SER A 862 -10.21 20.27 -81.45
N LEU A 863 -9.98 19.21 -80.67
CA LEU A 863 -8.75 19.07 -79.88
C LEU A 863 -7.55 18.54 -80.71
N PRO A 864 -6.32 18.98 -80.40
CA PRO A 864 -5.13 18.51 -81.10
C PRO A 864 -4.87 17.02 -80.82
N VAL A 865 -4.57 16.25 -81.87
CA VAL A 865 -4.17 14.84 -81.74
C VAL A 865 -2.79 14.78 -81.09
N SER A 866 -2.70 14.16 -79.92
CA SER A 866 -1.45 14.08 -79.14
C SER A 866 -1.32 12.73 -78.45
N LYS A 867 -0.09 12.17 -78.41
CA LYS A 867 0.21 10.89 -77.75
C LYS A 867 -0.02 10.92 -76.22
N ILE A 868 -0.10 12.11 -75.63
CA ILE A 868 -0.33 12.32 -74.20
C ILE A 868 -1.80 12.65 -73.87
N ILE A 869 -2.68 12.72 -74.86
CA ILE A 869 -4.11 13.02 -74.67
C ILE A 869 -4.92 11.81 -75.15
N ARG A 870 -5.78 11.27 -74.29
CA ARG A 870 -6.71 10.18 -74.63
C ARG A 870 -8.14 10.68 -74.52
N ILE A 871 -8.89 10.65 -75.63
CA ILE A 871 -10.30 11.05 -75.68
C ILE A 871 -11.15 9.78 -75.62
N LEU A 872 -12.06 9.70 -74.65
CA LEU A 872 -13.02 8.61 -74.50
C LEU A 872 -14.43 9.17 -74.68
N ARG A 873 -15.10 8.81 -75.77
CA ARG A 873 -16.49 9.19 -76.02
C ARG A 873 -17.40 8.07 -75.53
N LEU A 874 -18.28 8.39 -74.57
CA LEU A 874 -19.33 7.48 -74.12
C LEU A 874 -20.42 7.39 -75.20
N LYS A 875 -21.09 6.23 -75.29
CA LYS A 875 -22.27 6.06 -76.16
C LYS A 875 -23.38 7.00 -75.69
N ASP A 876 -24.17 7.49 -76.64
CA ASP A 876 -25.32 8.32 -76.30
C ASP A 876 -26.28 7.51 -75.41
N PRO A 877 -26.85 8.10 -74.34
CA PRO A 877 -27.72 7.39 -73.43
C PRO A 877 -29.01 6.96 -74.14
N ASP A 878 -29.45 5.72 -73.92
CA ASP A 878 -30.73 5.20 -74.42
C ASP A 878 -31.89 5.98 -73.77
N ARG A 879 -32.45 6.95 -74.50
CA ARG A 879 -33.55 7.81 -74.01
C ARG A 879 -34.95 7.22 -74.22
N GLY A 880 -35.05 5.98 -74.69
CA GLY A 880 -36.34 5.33 -74.97
C GLY A 880 -36.57 4.12 -74.07
N GLN A 881 -37.06 4.31 -72.84
CA GLN A 881 -37.87 3.30 -72.11
C GLN A 881 -38.46 3.71 -70.74
N ASN A 882 -38.31 4.95 -70.25
CA ASN A 882 -38.73 5.30 -68.87
C ASN A 882 -40.03 6.13 -68.71
N ASN A 883 -40.83 6.33 -69.75
CA ASN A 883 -42.13 7.04 -69.61
C ASN A 883 -43.35 6.14 -69.45
N THR A 884 -43.20 4.81 -69.45
CA THR A 884 -44.34 3.87 -69.39
C THR A 884 -44.43 3.02 -68.12
N GLN A 885 -43.48 3.15 -67.19
CA GLN A 885 -43.47 2.36 -65.93
C GLN A 885 -43.82 3.16 -64.66
N ARG A 886 -44.15 4.46 -64.77
CA ARG A 886 -44.48 5.30 -63.60
C ARG A 886 -45.98 5.39 -63.27
N SER A 887 -46.86 4.77 -64.05
CA SER A 887 -48.31 4.84 -63.86
C SER A 887 -48.95 3.56 -63.28
N GLN A 888 -48.16 2.61 -62.75
CA GLN A 888 -48.70 1.38 -62.15
C GLN A 888 -48.34 1.14 -60.67
N ASN A 889 -47.66 2.07 -59.99
CA ASN A 889 -47.29 1.95 -58.57
C ASN A 889 -47.84 3.07 -57.67
N GLU A 890 -48.98 3.66 -58.03
CA GLU A 890 -49.81 4.43 -57.09
C GLU A 890 -51.15 3.70 -56.91
N GLY A 891 -51.13 2.70 -56.04
CA GLY A 891 -52.27 1.82 -55.80
C GLY A 891 -51.99 0.76 -54.73
N GLN A 892 -51.39 1.17 -53.61
CA GLN A 892 -51.51 0.55 -52.29
C GLN A 892 -50.92 1.44 -51.21
#